data_AF-A0A7W9F0F4-F1
#
_entry.id   AF-A0A7W9F0F4-F1
#
_cell.length_a   1.000
_cell.length_b   1.000
_cell.length_c   1.000
_cell.angle_alpha   90.00
_cell.angle_beta   90.00
_cell.angle_gamma   90.00
#
_symmetry.space_group_name_H-M   'P 1'
#
loop_
_entity.id
_entity.type
_entity.pdbx_description
1 polymer ?
#
loop_
_entity_poly.entity_id
_entity_poly.type
_entity_poly.pdbx_seq_one_letter_code
_entity_poly.pdbx_strand_id
1 'polypeptide(L)'
;MLTPFQITPRHRRAAARRVGFPYLLALAAFGMVAPAGAAGSPPYEWRNVTVGGGGFAPGIVFSPAERGLAYLRTDMGGAYRRDARADRWVPLQDGMAIGSYMGIESVAPDPVDADVVYLAAGMGARAPAAILRSADRGGHWRITPVPFAMGGNEDGRGMGERLAVDPHRRTTLFFGSRHDGLWRSDDSGARWRRVSAFPLAGLGQPTEPRKTHGGLSFVLFDPAQAGRMFVGNADPGDRHLFRSDDGGQSWRAVPGGPAADMLPVKAVVGGDGVLTISYSDAIGPNGVTRGAVWRHVIATGAWTDVTPDRRADAPPGGYFGVAVSRQNPRVIAVSTVNRYNPIDTVWRSVDGGTHWDELYRRSTRNVAASPFLKLNGEEADFGHWIAGLGIDPFDDRHAAYTTGATLYDTRDFAGPGRMTWRPWTRGIEQTAIITLTSPTGGAPLVSGFGDIAGFRHDDLTVSPPHVHRNPYLTNTNTLDYAGLAPSVMVRSGSTHTRIVPGPSLAWSADGGGSWQPLVPRAIAPVRPLAGPPPVATGDAPIVVSADGRTFLAGTIMPVLTRDRGASWVEAMGLPLRSRPAADKVDPRLFYVVDAEAGRFLRSDDRGAHFTVVAARGLPRDLSSVRNTWREAQNPLVATPGRAGALWLLIDGTLYRSEDRGDSWVRAPGALKIGYYGLGKAAVGSRWPALYAIGERDGIKAVWRSIDGATDWVRINDDAHQWGMRFRVIGGDPKLYGRVYIGTDGRGIVYGDPR
;
A
#
# COMPACT_ATOMS: atom_id res chain seq x y z
N MET A 1 -58.03 -4.92 23.57
CA MET A 1 -58.98 -5.89 24.15
C MET A 1 -58.86 -7.19 23.38
N LEU A 2 -58.48 -8.25 24.09
CA LEU A 2 -58.75 -9.68 23.85
C LEU A 2 -58.58 -10.26 22.42
N THR A 3 -57.49 -11.02 22.27
CA THR A 3 -57.31 -12.28 21.51
C THR A 3 -58.45 -13.31 21.73
N PRO A 4 -58.46 -14.54 21.16
CA PRO A 4 -57.68 -15.20 20.07
C PRO A 4 -58.59 -16.02 19.10
N PHE A 5 -58.03 -16.79 18.15
CA PHE A 5 -58.16 -18.27 18.09
C PHE A 5 -57.42 -18.87 16.88
N GLN A 6 -56.51 -19.80 17.18
CA GLN A 6 -55.91 -20.78 16.25
C GLN A 6 -56.95 -21.83 15.83
N ILE A 7 -56.70 -22.53 14.71
CA ILE A 7 -56.77 -24.00 14.56
C ILE A 7 -56.22 -24.39 13.17
N THR A 8 -55.10 -25.13 13.16
CA THR A 8 -54.75 -26.17 12.16
C THR A 8 -55.42 -27.49 12.62
N PRO A 9 -55.68 -28.56 11.80
CA PRO A 9 -54.63 -29.18 10.96
C PRO A 9 -55.07 -30.14 9.80
N ARG A 10 -54.05 -30.81 9.22
CA ARG A 10 -54.00 -32.17 8.64
C ARG A 10 -54.33 -32.42 7.15
N HIS A 11 -53.24 -32.70 6.42
CA HIS A 11 -52.96 -33.85 5.55
C HIS A 11 -54.12 -34.58 4.82
N ARG A 12 -53.97 -34.73 3.50
CA ARG A 12 -53.73 -36.06 2.86
C ARG A 12 -53.29 -35.94 1.39
N ARG A 13 -52.38 -36.86 1.04
CA ARG A 13 -51.87 -37.17 -0.30
C ARG A 13 -52.99 -37.72 -1.21
N ALA A 14 -52.91 -37.47 -2.51
CA ALA A 14 -52.74 -38.52 -3.53
C ALA A 14 -52.86 -37.94 -4.95
N ALA A 15 -52.00 -38.46 -5.82
CA ALA A 15 -51.92 -38.20 -7.25
C ALA A 15 -53.13 -38.78 -8.01
N ALA A 16 -53.50 -38.15 -9.13
CA ALA A 16 -53.93 -38.88 -10.32
C ALA A 16 -53.92 -37.98 -11.57
N ARG A 17 -53.30 -38.54 -12.61
CA ARG A 17 -53.21 -38.10 -14.01
C ARG A 17 -54.57 -37.67 -14.60
N ARG A 18 -54.57 -36.65 -15.47
CA ARG A 18 -55.46 -36.59 -16.63
C ARG A 18 -54.71 -36.05 -17.85
N VAL A 19 -54.83 -36.79 -18.95
CA VAL A 19 -54.32 -36.49 -20.29
C VAL A 19 -55.52 -36.18 -21.19
N GLY A 20 -55.42 -35.06 -21.92
CA GLY A 20 -56.08 -34.75 -23.21
C GLY A 20 -57.57 -34.41 -23.20
N PHE A 21 -58.12 -33.52 -24.02
CA PHE A 21 -57.69 -32.64 -25.13
C PHE A 21 -58.98 -31.85 -25.54
N PRO A 22 -59.00 -30.89 -26.49
CA PRO A 22 -58.36 -29.58 -26.57
C PRO A 22 -59.36 -28.41 -26.51
N TYR A 23 -58.86 -27.19 -26.28
CA TYR A 23 -59.44 -25.99 -26.89
C TYR A 23 -58.31 -25.28 -27.67
N LEU A 24 -58.53 -25.14 -28.97
CA LEU A 24 -57.72 -24.34 -29.87
C LEU A 24 -57.91 -22.86 -29.53
N LEU A 25 -56.85 -22.19 -29.09
CA LEU A 25 -56.73 -20.74 -29.06
C LEU A 25 -55.39 -20.39 -29.71
N ALA A 26 -55.49 -19.73 -30.86
CA ALA A 26 -54.35 -19.18 -31.59
C ALA A 26 -53.68 -18.10 -30.73
N LEU A 27 -52.43 -18.31 -30.33
CA LEU A 27 -51.57 -17.30 -29.74
C LEU A 27 -50.49 -16.90 -30.75
N ALA A 28 -50.43 -15.60 -31.02
CA ALA A 28 -49.36 -14.97 -31.77
C ALA A 28 -47.99 -15.30 -31.17
N ALA A 29 -47.07 -15.77 -32.01
CA ALA A 29 -45.68 -15.99 -31.63
C ALA A 29 -44.97 -14.64 -31.44
N PHE A 30 -44.99 -14.11 -30.22
CA PHE A 30 -43.94 -13.20 -29.78
C PHE A 30 -42.72 -14.06 -29.45
N GLY A 31 -41.71 -14.01 -30.31
CA GLY A 31 -40.39 -14.53 -29.98
C GLY A 31 -39.85 -13.80 -28.76
N MET A 32 -39.92 -14.42 -27.59
CA MET A 32 -39.15 -13.98 -26.44
C MET A 32 -37.68 -14.24 -26.78
N VAL A 33 -36.99 -13.21 -27.24
CA VAL A 33 -35.54 -13.15 -27.11
C VAL A 33 -35.28 -13.11 -25.62
N ALA A 34 -34.87 -14.24 -25.05
CA ALA A 34 -34.33 -14.26 -23.70
C ALA A 34 -33.19 -13.23 -23.64
N PRO A 35 -33.13 -12.35 -22.64
CA PRO A 35 -31.94 -11.52 -22.47
C PRO A 35 -30.77 -12.49 -22.33
N ALA A 36 -29.73 -12.28 -23.15
CA ALA A 36 -28.47 -12.98 -22.99
C ALA A 36 -28.01 -12.71 -21.55
N GLY A 37 -28.16 -13.70 -20.68
CA GLY A 37 -27.68 -13.64 -19.32
C GLY A 37 -26.20 -13.30 -19.38
N ALA A 38 -25.78 -12.33 -18.55
CA ALA A 38 -24.37 -12.04 -18.36
C ALA A 38 -23.64 -13.35 -18.09
N ALA A 39 -22.83 -13.80 -19.05
CA ALA A 39 -21.90 -14.89 -18.81
C ALA A 39 -21.09 -14.50 -17.57
N GLY A 40 -21.23 -15.29 -16.49
CA GLY A 40 -20.56 -14.99 -15.24
C GLY A 40 -19.07 -14.77 -15.48
N SER A 41 -18.46 -13.85 -14.74
CA SER A 41 -17.01 -13.67 -14.74
C SER A 41 -16.32 -15.04 -14.58
N PRO A 42 -15.38 -15.42 -15.47
CA PRO A 42 -14.66 -16.67 -15.33
C PRO A 42 -14.00 -16.66 -13.95
N PRO A 43 -14.11 -17.74 -13.18
CA PRO A 43 -13.58 -17.77 -11.84
C PRO A 43 -12.06 -17.59 -11.91
N TYR A 44 -11.56 -16.60 -11.19
CA TYR A 44 -10.13 -16.39 -10.97
C TYR A 44 -9.79 -16.70 -9.52
N GLU A 45 -8.56 -17.15 -9.29
CA GLU A 45 -7.96 -17.23 -7.99
C GLU A 45 -6.92 -16.10 -7.84
N TRP A 46 -7.11 -15.25 -6.84
CA TRP A 46 -6.24 -14.10 -6.57
C TRP A 46 -5.36 -14.36 -5.37
N ARG A 47 -4.07 -14.10 -5.52
CA ARG A 47 -3.05 -14.24 -4.48
C ARG A 47 -2.10 -13.05 -4.53
N ASN A 48 -1.42 -12.80 -3.42
CA ASN A 48 -0.27 -11.90 -3.43
C ASN A 48 0.99 -12.64 -3.86
N VAL A 49 1.88 -11.94 -4.59
CA VAL A 49 3.30 -12.32 -4.63
C VAL A 49 3.88 -12.02 -3.26
N THR A 50 4.50 -13.01 -2.62
CA THR A 50 5.01 -12.88 -1.24
C THR A 50 6.26 -12.02 -1.19
N VAL A 51 6.21 -10.94 -0.40
CA VAL A 51 7.38 -10.18 0.07
C VAL A 51 7.39 -10.15 1.60
N GLY A 52 6.23 -9.98 2.24
CA GLY A 52 6.08 -10.04 3.70
C GLY A 52 6.31 -8.69 4.37
N GLY A 53 5.48 -7.70 4.02
CA GLY A 53 5.50 -6.35 4.58
C GLY A 53 5.87 -5.30 3.53
N GLY A 54 6.95 -4.57 3.78
CA GLY A 54 7.57 -3.60 2.88
C GLY A 54 7.00 -2.19 2.90
N GLY A 55 6.20 -1.85 3.91
CA GLY A 55 5.64 -0.50 4.11
C GLY A 55 5.42 -0.17 5.58
N PHE A 56 5.02 1.07 5.87
CA PHE A 56 4.86 1.56 7.23
C PHE A 56 3.52 1.17 7.84
N ALA A 57 3.56 0.42 8.94
CA ALA A 57 2.38 0.13 9.75
C ALA A 57 2.38 1.04 11.01
N PRO A 58 1.52 2.05 11.14
CA PRO A 58 1.64 3.00 12.24
C PRO A 58 1.07 2.50 13.59
N GLY A 59 0.34 1.38 13.61
CA GLY A 59 -0.27 0.86 14.82
C GLY A 59 -0.61 -0.63 14.79
N ILE A 60 -0.34 -1.30 15.92
CA ILE A 60 -0.75 -2.67 16.24
C ILE A 60 -1.56 -2.64 17.54
N VAL A 61 -2.71 -3.33 17.55
CA VAL A 61 -3.61 -3.40 18.71
C VAL A 61 -3.95 -4.86 18.99
N PHE A 62 -3.50 -5.39 20.12
CA PHE A 62 -3.98 -6.66 20.64
C PHE A 62 -5.38 -6.47 21.23
N SER A 63 -6.33 -7.34 20.87
CA SER A 63 -7.66 -7.29 21.47
C SER A 63 -7.61 -7.84 22.89
N PRO A 64 -8.13 -7.12 23.90
CA PRO A 64 -8.24 -7.63 25.26
C PRO A 64 -9.41 -8.62 25.44
N ALA A 65 -10.25 -8.81 24.41
CA ALA A 65 -11.46 -9.64 24.46
C ALA A 65 -11.18 -11.12 24.16
N GLU A 66 -10.18 -11.43 23.33
CA GLU A 66 -9.87 -12.81 22.94
C GLU A 66 -8.38 -13.04 22.71
N ARG A 67 -7.84 -14.14 23.25
CA ARG A 67 -6.44 -14.55 23.08
C ARG A 67 -6.14 -14.80 21.60
N GLY A 68 -5.02 -14.23 21.13
CA GLY A 68 -4.54 -14.43 19.76
C GLY A 68 -5.23 -13.54 18.71
N LEU A 69 -6.16 -12.68 19.13
CA LEU A 69 -6.77 -11.67 18.26
C LEU A 69 -5.98 -10.36 18.34
N ALA A 70 -5.51 -9.89 17.19
CA ALA A 70 -4.85 -8.61 17.05
C ALA A 70 -5.21 -7.97 15.71
N TYR A 71 -5.12 -6.65 15.65
CA TYR A 71 -5.37 -5.85 14.46
C TYR A 71 -4.17 -4.96 14.15
N LEU A 72 -3.80 -4.91 12.88
CA LEU A 72 -2.76 -4.03 12.36
C LEU A 72 -3.41 -3.00 11.45
N ARG A 73 -3.09 -1.72 11.64
CA ARG A 73 -3.46 -0.67 10.69
C ARG A 73 -2.25 -0.21 9.91
N THR A 74 -2.49 0.13 8.64
CA THR A 74 -1.46 0.63 7.74
C THR A 74 -1.85 1.98 7.15
N ASP A 75 -0.87 2.75 6.68
CA ASP A 75 -1.10 4.10 6.18
C ASP A 75 -1.74 4.14 4.78
N MET A 76 -1.53 3.10 3.97
CA MET A 76 -2.07 3.01 2.61
C MET A 76 -2.59 1.64 2.16
N GLY A 77 -2.36 0.59 2.94
CA GLY A 77 -2.64 -0.81 2.57
C GLY A 77 -3.82 -1.46 3.28
N GLY A 78 -4.68 -0.67 3.92
CA GLY A 78 -5.80 -1.14 4.72
C GLY A 78 -5.38 -1.65 6.11
N ALA A 79 -6.25 -2.45 6.70
CA ALA A 79 -6.07 -3.10 7.99
C ALA A 79 -6.04 -4.63 7.84
N TYR A 80 -5.40 -5.27 8.82
CA TYR A 80 -5.27 -6.71 8.88
C TYR A 80 -5.74 -7.24 10.24
N ARG A 81 -6.28 -8.45 10.25
CA ARG A 81 -6.58 -9.22 11.47
C ARG A 81 -5.65 -10.42 11.58
N ARG A 82 -5.14 -10.70 12.78
CA ARG A 82 -4.41 -11.93 13.07
C ARG A 82 -5.37 -13.12 13.14
N ASP A 83 -5.14 -14.14 12.32
CA ASP A 83 -5.78 -15.45 12.42
C ASP A 83 -4.82 -16.45 13.07
N ALA A 84 -4.83 -16.52 14.40
CA ALA A 84 -3.92 -17.34 15.18
C ALA A 84 -3.89 -18.81 14.73
N ARG A 85 -5.03 -19.37 14.28
CA ARG A 85 -5.15 -20.77 13.86
C ARG A 85 -4.44 -21.04 12.54
N ALA A 86 -4.56 -20.13 11.58
CA ALA A 86 -3.91 -20.24 10.28
C ALA A 86 -2.48 -19.65 10.24
N ASP A 87 -1.99 -19.16 11.38
CA ASP A 87 -0.70 -18.47 11.52
C ASP A 87 -0.42 -17.40 10.45
N ARG A 88 -1.44 -16.58 10.15
CA ARG A 88 -1.35 -15.50 9.17
C ARG A 88 -2.12 -14.25 9.61
N TRP A 89 -1.85 -13.17 8.91
CA TRP A 89 -2.68 -11.99 8.84
C TRP A 89 -3.66 -12.11 7.68
N VAL A 90 -4.86 -11.57 7.86
CA VAL A 90 -5.93 -11.53 6.87
C VAL A 90 -6.20 -10.06 6.53
N PRO A 91 -6.04 -9.63 5.26
CA PRO A 91 -6.42 -8.29 4.85
C PRO A 91 -7.94 -8.14 4.96
N LEU A 92 -8.40 -7.01 5.50
CA LEU A 92 -9.82 -6.81 5.80
C LEU A 92 -10.57 -5.97 4.76
N GLN A 93 -9.86 -5.44 3.76
CA GLN A 93 -10.40 -4.42 2.84
C GLN A 93 -10.08 -4.71 1.38
N ASP A 94 -9.73 -5.95 1.02
CA ASP A 94 -9.44 -6.29 -0.38
C ASP A 94 -10.66 -6.09 -1.29
N GLY A 95 -11.90 -6.19 -0.79
CA GLY A 95 -13.11 -5.84 -1.55
C GLY A 95 -13.44 -4.34 -1.62
N MET A 96 -12.63 -3.46 -1.01
CA MET A 96 -12.90 -2.03 -0.97
C MET A 96 -12.65 -1.37 -2.33
N ALA A 97 -13.63 -0.60 -2.84
CA ALA A 97 -13.49 0.14 -4.10
C ALA A 97 -12.90 1.55 -3.91
N ILE A 98 -13.11 2.14 -2.73
CA ILE A 98 -12.76 3.54 -2.45
C ILE A 98 -11.31 3.60 -1.95
N GLY A 99 -10.40 4.05 -2.83
CA GLY A 99 -8.96 4.06 -2.54
C GLY A 99 -8.53 4.89 -1.33
N SER A 100 -9.31 5.90 -0.93
CA SER A 100 -9.05 6.65 0.31
C SER A 100 -9.26 5.82 1.58
N TYR A 101 -10.19 4.85 1.54
CA TYR A 101 -10.49 4.00 2.70
C TYR A 101 -9.42 2.92 2.95
N MET A 102 -8.40 2.82 2.10
CA MET A 102 -7.22 1.99 2.36
C MET A 102 -6.22 2.67 3.31
N GLY A 103 -6.34 3.99 3.56
CA GLY A 103 -5.54 4.65 4.59
C GLY A 103 -6.25 4.60 5.93
N ILE A 104 -5.64 3.96 6.93
CA ILE A 104 -6.30 3.69 8.22
C ILE A 104 -5.73 4.59 9.31
N GLU A 105 -6.49 5.63 9.65
CA GLU A 105 -6.14 6.59 10.71
C GLU A 105 -6.13 5.90 12.08
N SER A 106 -7.13 5.04 12.34
CA SER A 106 -7.25 4.38 13.64
C SER A 106 -8.04 3.07 13.54
N VAL A 107 -7.72 2.13 14.43
CA VAL A 107 -8.46 0.87 14.61
C VAL A 107 -8.89 0.74 16.08
N ALA A 108 -10.16 0.39 16.27
CA ALA A 108 -10.75 0.21 17.60
C ALA A 108 -11.50 -1.12 17.65
N PRO A 109 -10.85 -2.23 18.07
CA PRO A 109 -11.58 -3.43 18.45
C PRO A 109 -12.40 -3.16 19.72
N ASP A 110 -13.59 -3.75 19.81
CA ASP A 110 -14.38 -3.69 21.03
C ASP A 110 -13.64 -4.45 22.15
N PRO A 111 -13.48 -3.86 23.34
CA PRO A 111 -12.68 -4.45 24.42
C PRO A 111 -13.36 -5.63 25.13
N VAL A 112 -14.65 -5.87 24.87
CA VAL A 112 -15.47 -6.91 25.51
C VAL A 112 -15.93 -7.95 24.50
N ASP A 113 -16.30 -7.53 23.29
CA ASP A 113 -16.87 -8.39 22.25
C ASP A 113 -15.91 -8.54 21.08
N ALA A 114 -15.27 -9.72 21.02
CA ALA A 114 -14.21 -10.00 20.06
C ALA A 114 -14.66 -9.92 18.58
N ASP A 115 -15.97 -9.98 18.32
CA ASP A 115 -16.52 -9.93 16.96
C ASP A 115 -16.65 -8.50 16.42
N VAL A 116 -16.65 -7.50 17.30
CA VAL A 116 -16.87 -6.10 16.93
C VAL A 116 -15.54 -5.35 16.74
N VAL A 117 -15.41 -4.68 15.59
CA VAL A 117 -14.25 -3.82 15.29
C VAL A 117 -14.66 -2.64 14.41
N TYR A 118 -14.01 -1.50 14.65
CA TYR A 118 -14.20 -0.27 13.90
C TYR A 118 -12.89 0.20 13.27
N LEU A 119 -12.96 0.76 12.06
CA LEU A 119 -11.85 1.46 11.42
C LEU A 119 -12.25 2.91 11.13
N ALA A 120 -11.35 3.84 11.46
CA ALA A 120 -11.36 5.19 10.92
C ALA A 120 -10.53 5.19 9.63
N ALA A 121 -11.20 5.27 8.48
CA ALA A 121 -10.61 5.12 7.17
C ALA A 121 -10.68 6.42 6.35
N GLY A 122 -9.53 6.91 5.92
CA GLY A 122 -9.37 8.09 5.07
C GLY A 122 -7.89 8.45 4.95
N MET A 123 -7.37 8.50 3.72
CA MET A 123 -5.93 8.57 3.48
C MET A 123 -5.34 9.96 3.66
N GLY A 124 -6.10 11.01 3.35
CA GLY A 124 -5.63 12.40 3.41
C GLY A 124 -6.79 13.37 3.60
N ALA A 125 -6.50 14.57 4.10
CA ALA A 125 -7.49 15.50 4.64
C ALA A 125 -8.54 15.97 3.62
N ARG A 126 -8.23 15.87 2.33
CA ARG A 126 -9.10 16.27 1.21
C ARG A 126 -9.73 15.09 0.48
N ALA A 127 -9.52 13.87 0.96
CA ALA A 127 -10.06 12.65 0.38
C ALA A 127 -11.28 12.16 1.18
N PRO A 128 -12.14 11.30 0.60
CA PRO A 128 -13.26 10.71 1.33
C PRO A 128 -12.80 10.04 2.63
N ALA A 129 -13.55 10.26 3.71
CA ALA A 129 -13.35 9.62 5.01
C ALA A 129 -14.63 8.90 5.46
N ALA A 130 -14.47 7.81 6.20
CA ALA A 130 -15.56 7.03 6.75
C ALA A 130 -15.18 6.29 8.03
N ILE A 131 -16.19 5.98 8.82
CA ILE A 131 -16.11 4.97 9.86
C ILE A 131 -16.68 3.67 9.30
N LEU A 132 -15.86 2.62 9.31
CA LEU A 132 -16.23 1.27 8.92
C LEU A 132 -16.52 0.48 10.20
N ARG A 133 -17.69 -0.16 10.28
CA ARG A 133 -18.08 -1.00 11.42
C ARG A 133 -18.31 -2.44 10.98
N SER A 134 -17.76 -3.38 11.73
CA SER A 134 -17.95 -4.82 11.53
C SER A 134 -18.39 -5.46 12.84
N ALA A 135 -19.23 -6.49 12.72
CA ALA A 135 -19.66 -7.38 13.81
C ALA A 135 -19.22 -8.84 13.55
N ASP A 136 -18.22 -9.02 12.69
CA ASP A 136 -17.64 -10.31 12.29
C ASP A 136 -16.12 -10.18 12.05
N ARG A 137 -15.47 -9.36 12.88
CA ARG A 137 -14.01 -9.18 12.92
C ARG A 137 -13.40 -8.61 11.64
N GLY A 138 -14.17 -7.81 10.90
CA GLY A 138 -13.79 -7.22 9.62
C GLY A 138 -14.06 -8.11 8.40
N GLY A 139 -14.88 -9.15 8.53
CA GLY A 139 -15.33 -9.95 7.38
C GLY A 139 -16.25 -9.15 6.46
N HIS A 140 -17.19 -8.40 7.03
CA HIS A 140 -18.08 -7.49 6.33
C HIS A 140 -18.13 -6.13 7.01
N TRP A 141 -18.28 -5.08 6.21
CA TRP A 141 -18.28 -3.70 6.68
C TRP A 141 -19.60 -3.01 6.37
N ARG A 142 -20.15 -2.31 7.36
CA ARG A 142 -21.10 -1.21 7.13
C ARG A 142 -20.30 0.09 7.14
N ILE A 143 -20.43 0.87 6.08
CA ILE A 143 -19.64 2.08 5.86
C ILE A 143 -20.47 3.31 6.20
N THR A 144 -19.93 4.22 7.01
CA THR A 144 -20.56 5.51 7.34
C THR A 144 -19.63 6.63 6.90
N PRO A 145 -19.90 7.31 5.77
CA PRO A 145 -19.23 8.55 5.43
C PRO A 145 -19.39 9.56 6.58
N VAL A 146 -18.32 10.31 6.87
CA VAL A 146 -18.30 11.26 8.00
C VAL A 146 -17.98 12.67 7.53
N PRO A 147 -18.44 13.71 8.26
CA PRO A 147 -18.26 15.12 7.87
C PRO A 147 -16.91 15.72 8.29
N PHE A 148 -15.98 14.90 8.80
CA PHE A 148 -14.66 15.32 9.25
C PHE A 148 -13.57 14.56 8.51
N ALA A 149 -12.41 15.20 8.39
CA ALA A 149 -11.28 14.66 7.65
C ALA A 149 -10.40 13.71 8.47
N MET A 150 -9.69 12.84 7.75
CA MET A 150 -8.67 11.92 8.26
C MET A 150 -7.40 12.05 7.43
N GLY A 151 -6.30 11.51 7.92
CA GLY A 151 -4.97 11.60 7.31
C GLY A 151 -4.17 10.34 7.58
N GLY A 152 -4.72 9.18 7.19
CA GLY A 152 -4.10 7.87 7.37
C GLY A 152 -2.69 7.78 6.76
N ASN A 153 -2.37 8.59 5.75
CA ASN A 153 -1.04 8.71 5.15
C ASN A 153 -0.43 10.14 5.26
N GLU A 154 -0.82 10.89 6.28
CA GLU A 154 -0.24 12.21 6.59
C GLU A 154 0.77 12.13 7.75
N ASP A 155 1.57 13.17 7.96
CA ASP A 155 2.37 13.29 9.18
C ASP A 155 1.45 13.28 10.41
N GLY A 156 1.91 12.71 11.53
CA GLY A 156 1.05 12.43 12.68
C GLY A 156 0.33 11.08 12.64
N ARG A 157 0.37 10.32 11.54
CA ARG A 157 -0.34 9.02 11.43
C ARG A 157 0.14 7.94 12.42
N GLY A 158 1.35 8.11 12.97
CA GLY A 158 1.89 7.26 14.03
C GLY A 158 1.28 7.51 15.41
N MET A 159 0.64 8.67 15.64
CA MET A 159 -0.10 8.94 16.88
C MET A 159 -1.37 8.08 16.95
N GLY A 160 -1.92 7.87 18.14
CA GLY A 160 -3.16 7.09 18.27
C GLY A 160 -3.29 6.28 19.56
N GLU A 161 -4.40 5.55 19.71
CA GLU A 161 -5.51 5.44 18.75
C GLU A 161 -6.51 6.61 18.88
N ARG A 162 -6.91 7.21 17.75
CA ARG A 162 -7.84 8.35 17.72
C ARG A 162 -9.29 7.94 17.90
N LEU A 163 -9.64 6.71 17.52
CA LEU A 163 -10.97 6.12 17.67
C LEU A 163 -11.00 5.23 18.92
N ALA A 164 -12.01 5.38 19.77
CA ALA A 164 -12.16 4.58 20.97
C ALA A 164 -13.63 4.16 21.20
N VAL A 165 -13.81 2.94 21.70
CA VAL A 165 -15.10 2.37 22.12
C VAL A 165 -15.20 2.46 23.63
N ASP A 166 -16.32 2.95 24.15
CA ASP A 166 -16.57 2.99 25.60
C ASP A 166 -16.76 1.56 26.13
N PRO A 167 -15.91 1.09 27.07
CA PRO A 167 -15.98 -0.28 27.59
C PRO A 167 -17.23 -0.56 28.44
N HIS A 168 -17.88 0.48 28.98
CA HIS A 168 -19.09 0.36 29.80
C HIS A 168 -20.38 0.59 29.00
N ARG A 169 -20.28 1.27 27.85
CA ARG A 169 -21.40 1.50 26.92
C ARG A 169 -20.94 1.36 25.47
N ARG A 170 -20.85 0.12 25.00
CA ARG A 170 -20.22 -0.27 23.72
C ARG A 170 -20.89 0.30 22.45
N THR A 171 -22.05 0.94 22.57
CA THR A 171 -22.67 1.71 21.47
C THR A 171 -22.11 3.13 21.36
N THR A 172 -21.40 3.61 22.39
CA THR A 172 -20.79 4.94 22.43
C THR A 172 -19.33 4.87 21.98
N LEU A 173 -19.00 5.70 20.99
CA LEU A 173 -17.65 5.84 20.44
C LEU A 173 -17.26 7.31 20.42
N PHE A 174 -15.95 7.55 20.55
CA PHE A 174 -15.37 8.87 20.36
C PHE A 174 -14.25 8.83 19.32
N PHE A 175 -14.12 9.92 18.57
CA PHE A 175 -13.06 10.11 17.58
C PHE A 175 -12.41 11.47 17.77
N GLY A 176 -11.12 11.47 18.09
CA GLY A 176 -10.30 12.68 18.09
C GLY A 176 -9.88 13.04 16.67
N SER A 177 -10.43 14.08 16.07
CA SER A 177 -10.11 14.43 14.69
C SER A 177 -8.81 15.24 14.56
N ARG A 178 -8.27 15.27 13.33
CA ARG A 178 -7.09 16.08 12.97
C ARG A 178 -7.38 17.58 12.96
N HIS A 179 -8.60 17.97 12.64
CA HIS A 179 -8.91 19.33 12.21
C HIS A 179 -10.11 19.96 12.94
N ASP A 180 -11.05 19.14 13.41
CA ASP A 180 -12.41 19.55 13.77
C ASP A 180 -12.80 19.12 15.20
N GLY A 181 -11.82 19.05 16.10
CA GLY A 181 -12.01 18.72 17.51
C GLY A 181 -12.49 17.28 17.74
N LEU A 182 -13.28 17.09 18.81
CA LEU A 182 -13.74 15.78 19.28
C LEU A 182 -15.14 15.46 18.74
N TRP A 183 -15.33 14.20 18.31
CA TRP A 183 -16.59 13.68 17.78
C TRP A 183 -17.09 12.49 18.58
N ARG A 184 -18.40 12.30 18.63
CA ARG A 184 -19.07 11.22 19.35
C ARG A 184 -20.15 10.56 18.50
N SER A 185 -20.26 9.25 18.65
CA SER A 185 -21.42 8.44 18.25
C SER A 185 -22.00 7.74 19.48
N ASP A 186 -23.31 7.49 19.49
CA ASP A 186 -24.01 6.69 20.52
C ASP A 186 -24.76 5.48 19.94
N ASP A 187 -24.59 5.25 18.63
CA ASP A 187 -25.28 4.23 17.83
C ASP A 187 -24.28 3.35 17.06
N SER A 188 -23.17 2.99 17.72
CA SER A 188 -22.14 2.11 17.17
C SER A 188 -21.53 2.64 15.88
N GLY A 189 -21.24 3.94 15.85
CA GLY A 189 -20.56 4.62 14.73
C GLY A 189 -21.45 4.89 13.52
N ALA A 190 -22.78 4.73 13.62
CA ALA A 190 -23.70 4.96 12.51
C ALA A 190 -24.00 6.45 12.27
N ARG A 191 -23.96 7.27 13.33
CA ARG A 191 -24.10 8.73 13.25
C ARG A 191 -23.11 9.39 14.19
N TRP A 192 -22.60 10.53 13.76
CA TRP A 192 -21.57 11.28 14.47
C TRP A 192 -22.00 12.72 14.68
N ARG A 193 -21.68 13.25 15.87
CA ARG A 193 -21.86 14.66 16.21
C ARG A 193 -20.61 15.19 16.89
N ARG A 194 -20.33 16.47 16.68
CA ARG A 194 -19.25 17.17 17.38
C ARG A 194 -19.58 17.29 18.87
N VAL A 195 -18.58 17.16 19.71
CA VAL A 195 -18.69 17.35 21.16
C VAL A 195 -18.43 18.82 21.46
N SER A 196 -19.47 19.65 21.47
CA SER A 196 -19.35 21.11 21.67
C SER A 196 -18.78 21.51 23.03
N ALA A 197 -18.90 20.64 24.05
CA ALA A 197 -18.33 20.86 25.37
C ALA A 197 -16.81 20.66 25.43
N PHE A 198 -16.21 20.04 24.40
CA PHE A 198 -14.76 19.90 24.35
C PHE A 198 -14.11 21.25 24.03
N PRO A 199 -13.10 21.72 24.80
CA PRO A 199 -12.66 23.11 24.75
C PRO A 199 -11.90 23.49 23.49
N LEU A 200 -11.40 22.51 22.71
CA LEU A 200 -10.65 22.78 21.49
C LEU A 200 -11.50 22.51 20.25
N ALA A 201 -11.71 23.56 19.46
CA ALA A 201 -12.40 23.46 18.18
C ALA A 201 -11.59 22.68 17.12
N GLY A 202 -10.26 22.62 17.26
CA GLY A 202 -9.34 22.21 16.20
C GLY A 202 -8.96 23.39 15.30
N LEU A 203 -7.86 23.23 14.55
CA LEU A 203 -7.29 24.29 13.71
C LEU A 203 -7.95 24.41 12.32
N GLY A 204 -8.95 23.59 12.02
CA GLY A 204 -9.50 23.44 10.67
C GLY A 204 -8.53 22.74 9.71
N GLN A 205 -8.97 22.56 8.47
CA GLN A 205 -8.13 21.95 7.44
C GLN A 205 -7.04 22.95 6.96
N PRO A 206 -5.79 22.50 6.79
CA PRO A 206 -4.73 23.32 6.23
C PRO A 206 -5.08 23.84 4.82
N THR A 207 -4.88 25.14 4.61
CA THR A 207 -5.04 25.77 3.28
C THR A 207 -3.87 25.45 2.35
N GLU A 208 -2.66 25.37 2.91
CA GLU A 208 -1.42 25.05 2.20
C GLU A 208 -1.32 23.55 1.83
N PRO A 209 -0.91 23.22 0.59
CA PRO A 209 -0.63 21.83 0.22
C PRO A 209 0.49 21.23 1.07
N ARG A 210 0.34 19.96 1.50
CA ARG A 210 1.30 19.19 2.31
C ARG A 210 1.49 19.64 3.77
N LYS A 211 0.87 20.74 4.20
CA LYS A 211 0.79 21.08 5.62
C LYS A 211 -0.19 20.11 6.30
N THR A 212 0.18 19.62 7.47
CA THR A 212 -0.61 18.67 8.27
C THR A 212 -0.77 19.21 9.69
N HIS A 213 -1.86 18.84 10.36
CA HIS A 213 -2.08 19.14 11.78
C HIS A 213 -2.00 17.86 12.60
N GLY A 214 -1.57 17.98 13.85
CA GLY A 214 -1.58 16.86 14.79
C GLY A 214 -3.01 16.55 15.23
N GLY A 215 -3.78 17.59 15.51
CA GLY A 215 -5.13 17.51 16.06
C GLY A 215 -5.15 16.74 17.38
N LEU A 216 -6.23 16.01 17.62
CA LEU A 216 -6.32 15.15 18.78
C LEU A 216 -5.60 13.82 18.51
N SER A 217 -4.56 13.52 19.27
CA SER A 217 -3.67 12.38 19.04
C SER A 217 -4.28 11.06 19.47
N PHE A 218 -5.02 11.03 20.58
CA PHE A 218 -5.72 9.85 21.06
C PHE A 218 -6.98 10.18 21.86
N VAL A 219 -7.88 9.19 21.94
CA VAL A 219 -8.97 9.15 22.93
C VAL A 219 -8.81 7.86 23.73
N LEU A 220 -8.84 7.94 25.06
CA LEU A 220 -8.61 6.80 25.94
C LEU A 220 -9.65 6.77 27.06
N PHE A 221 -10.45 5.71 27.14
CA PHE A 221 -11.34 5.46 28.27
C PHE A 221 -10.59 4.86 29.46
N ASP A 222 -11.00 5.22 30.68
CA ASP A 222 -10.60 4.51 31.89
C ASP A 222 -11.55 3.32 32.11
N PRO A 223 -11.11 2.07 31.94
CA PRO A 223 -11.97 0.91 32.11
C PRO A 223 -12.38 0.65 33.57
N ALA A 224 -11.76 1.34 34.54
CA ALA A 224 -12.10 1.22 35.96
C ALA A 224 -13.21 2.19 36.37
N GLN A 225 -13.50 3.23 35.58
CA GLN A 225 -14.50 4.23 35.91
C GLN A 225 -15.33 4.68 34.70
N ALA A 226 -16.59 4.26 34.69
CA ALA A 226 -17.56 4.70 33.68
C ALA A 226 -17.63 6.22 33.56
N GLY A 227 -17.67 6.71 32.31
CA GLY A 227 -17.72 8.13 32.00
C GLY A 227 -16.35 8.85 32.06
N ARG A 228 -15.31 8.24 32.62
CA ARG A 228 -13.97 8.82 32.60
C ARG A 228 -13.23 8.51 31.29
N MET A 229 -12.68 9.57 30.71
CA MET A 229 -11.82 9.45 29.52
C MET A 229 -10.80 10.59 29.45
N PHE A 230 -9.73 10.35 28.70
CA PHE A 230 -8.65 11.29 28.43
C PHE A 230 -8.52 11.53 26.94
N VAL A 231 -8.19 12.77 26.56
CA VAL A 231 -7.95 13.17 25.17
C VAL A 231 -6.63 13.94 25.09
N GLY A 232 -5.73 13.46 24.24
CA GLY A 232 -4.46 14.13 23.93
C GLY A 232 -4.63 15.12 22.77
N ASN A 233 -4.01 16.29 22.87
CA ASN A 233 -3.96 17.32 21.85
C ASN A 233 -2.51 17.51 21.37
N ALA A 234 -2.27 17.26 20.09
CA ALA A 234 -0.97 17.40 19.43
C ALA A 234 -0.89 18.65 18.53
N ASP A 235 -1.85 19.58 18.64
CA ASP A 235 -1.74 20.92 18.08
C ASP A 235 -1.23 21.93 19.13
N PRO A 236 -0.70 23.10 18.72
CA PRO A 236 -0.24 24.14 19.65
C PRO A 236 -1.31 24.53 20.69
N GLY A 237 -0.88 24.71 21.94
CA GLY A 237 -1.72 25.20 23.03
C GLY A 237 -1.01 25.16 24.38
N ASP A 238 -1.58 25.77 25.42
CA ASP A 238 -0.97 25.79 26.76
C ASP A 238 -1.16 24.48 27.54
N ARG A 239 -2.13 23.66 27.11
CA ARG A 239 -2.51 22.39 27.74
C ARG A 239 -2.80 21.35 26.66
N HIS A 240 -2.27 20.15 26.85
CA HIS A 240 -2.36 19.08 25.85
C HIS A 240 -3.10 17.83 26.31
N LEU A 241 -3.41 17.69 27.60
CA LEU A 241 -4.17 16.55 28.11
C LEU A 241 -5.47 17.03 28.76
N PHE A 242 -6.59 16.50 28.29
CA PHE A 242 -7.93 16.82 28.77
C PHE A 242 -8.59 15.58 29.35
N ARG A 243 -9.40 15.78 30.39
CA ARG A 243 -10.14 14.72 31.08
C ARG A 243 -11.61 15.09 31.21
N SER A 244 -12.46 14.09 31.00
CA SER A 244 -13.88 14.07 31.40
C SER A 244 -14.06 13.00 32.49
N ASP A 245 -15.03 13.19 33.38
CA ASP A 245 -15.49 12.16 34.34
C ASP A 245 -17.00 11.85 34.19
N ASP A 246 -17.70 12.46 33.23
CA ASP A 246 -19.17 12.43 33.09
C ASP A 246 -19.65 11.97 31.70
N GLY A 247 -18.81 11.22 30.99
CA GLY A 247 -19.13 10.71 29.66
C GLY A 247 -19.02 11.77 28.56
N GLY A 248 -18.16 12.78 28.76
CA GLY A 248 -17.82 13.82 27.80
C GLY A 248 -18.79 15.00 27.80
N GLN A 249 -19.57 15.19 28.87
CA GLN A 249 -20.47 16.33 29.06
C GLN A 249 -19.71 17.57 29.53
N SER A 250 -18.66 17.39 30.33
CA SER A 250 -17.74 18.45 30.74
C SER A 250 -16.28 18.00 30.65
N TRP A 251 -15.40 18.98 30.45
CA TRP A 251 -13.98 18.73 30.21
C TRP A 251 -13.11 19.70 31.01
N ARG A 252 -11.99 19.20 31.51
CA ARG A 252 -10.95 20.02 32.12
C ARG A 252 -9.57 19.60 31.64
N ALA A 253 -8.67 20.57 31.52
CA ALA A 253 -7.25 20.27 31.34
C ALA A 253 -6.74 19.54 32.58
N VAL A 254 -5.89 18.53 32.39
CA VAL A 254 -5.17 17.88 33.49
C VAL A 254 -4.03 18.82 33.91
N PRO A 255 -3.99 19.29 35.17
CA PRO A 255 -2.97 20.22 35.63
C PRO A 255 -1.59 19.55 35.74
N GLY A 256 -0.54 20.36 35.58
CA GLY A 256 0.85 19.90 35.63
C GLY A 256 1.28 19.10 34.39
N GLY A 257 2.25 18.21 34.58
CA GLY A 257 2.79 17.37 33.50
C GLY A 257 3.95 18.00 32.73
N PRO A 258 4.22 17.51 31.51
CA PRO A 258 5.31 18.00 30.67
C PRO A 258 5.14 19.46 30.24
N ALA A 259 6.21 20.05 29.72
CA ALA A 259 6.20 21.37 29.11
C ALA A 259 5.28 21.43 27.87
N ALA A 260 4.77 22.61 27.55
CA ALA A 260 3.80 22.82 26.46
C ALA A 260 4.37 22.61 25.05
N ASP A 261 5.69 22.54 24.90
CA ASP A 261 6.34 22.17 23.64
C ASP A 261 6.39 20.65 23.41
N MET A 262 5.88 19.84 24.37
CA MET A 262 5.84 18.38 24.28
C MET A 262 4.41 17.91 24.01
N LEU A 263 4.21 17.28 22.85
CA LEU A 263 2.92 16.79 22.38
C LEU A 263 2.67 15.36 22.86
N PRO A 264 1.53 15.05 23.50
CA PRO A 264 1.18 13.69 23.88
C PRO A 264 0.88 12.87 22.62
N VAL A 265 1.63 11.79 22.42
CA VAL A 265 1.61 10.98 21.20
C VAL A 265 0.70 9.76 21.33
N LYS A 266 0.94 8.94 22.36
CA LYS A 266 0.13 7.78 22.73
C LYS A 266 0.02 7.66 24.25
N ALA A 267 -1.02 7.00 24.73
CA ALA A 267 -1.20 6.73 26.14
C ALA A 267 -1.89 5.39 26.39
N VAL A 268 -1.56 4.77 27.52
CA VAL A 268 -2.22 3.55 28.03
C VAL A 268 -2.49 3.71 29.52
N VAL A 269 -3.68 3.32 29.96
CA VAL A 269 -4.05 3.22 31.38
C VAL A 269 -3.77 1.80 31.87
N GLY A 270 -2.91 1.68 32.88
CA GLY A 270 -2.63 0.41 33.54
C GLY A 270 -3.75 0.00 34.48
N GLY A 271 -3.81 -1.29 34.83
CA GLY A 271 -4.74 -1.80 35.85
C GLY A 271 -4.48 -1.25 37.26
N ASP A 272 -3.38 -0.52 37.46
CA ASP A 272 -3.03 0.22 38.67
C ASP A 272 -3.61 1.65 38.72
N GLY A 273 -4.40 2.06 37.71
CA GLY A 273 -4.96 3.41 37.64
C GLY A 273 -3.92 4.47 37.31
N VAL A 274 -2.80 4.09 36.69
CA VAL A 274 -1.75 5.00 36.25
C VAL A 274 -1.77 5.10 34.73
N LEU A 275 -1.79 6.33 34.24
CA LEU A 275 -1.69 6.65 32.83
C LEU A 275 -0.22 6.79 32.45
N THR A 276 0.27 5.97 31.52
CA THR A 276 1.61 6.08 30.94
C THR A 276 1.49 6.72 29.56
N ILE A 277 2.22 7.81 29.33
CA ILE A 277 2.09 8.65 28.13
C ILE A 277 3.46 8.88 27.51
N SER A 278 3.56 8.67 26.20
CA SER A 278 4.71 9.08 25.39
C SER A 278 4.48 10.49 24.82
N TYR A 279 5.55 11.28 24.79
CA TYR A 279 5.54 12.64 24.27
C TYR A 279 6.65 12.85 23.23
N SER A 280 6.42 13.78 22.31
CA SER A 280 7.41 14.22 21.32
C SER A 280 7.25 15.71 20.99
N ASP A 281 8.33 16.34 20.52
CA ASP A 281 8.34 17.75 20.11
C ASP A 281 7.75 17.99 18.71
N ALA A 282 7.46 16.92 17.97
CA ALA A 282 6.79 16.96 16.68
C ALA A 282 5.85 15.75 16.49
N ILE A 283 4.97 15.84 15.50
CA ILE A 283 3.92 14.84 15.25
C ILE A 283 4.43 13.57 14.54
N GLY A 284 5.66 13.55 14.03
CA GLY A 284 6.26 12.37 13.39
C GLY A 284 5.56 11.94 12.08
N PRO A 285 5.95 10.79 11.49
CA PRO A 285 7.02 9.89 11.91
C PRO A 285 8.42 10.41 11.57
N ASN A 286 8.51 11.62 10.99
CA ASN A 286 9.75 12.34 10.74
C ASN A 286 9.80 13.68 11.50
N GLY A 287 10.98 14.27 11.62
CA GLY A 287 11.17 15.62 12.16
C GLY A 287 11.12 15.71 13.70
N VAL A 288 10.99 14.58 14.39
CA VAL A 288 11.04 14.52 15.85
C VAL A 288 12.48 14.58 16.33
N THR A 289 12.79 15.44 17.30
CA THR A 289 14.15 15.60 17.83
C THR A 289 14.26 15.37 19.33
N ARG A 290 13.15 15.48 20.06
CA ARG A 290 13.09 15.24 21.51
C ARG A 290 11.81 14.50 21.89
N GLY A 291 11.87 13.76 23.00
CA GLY A 291 10.74 13.04 23.56
C GLY A 291 10.81 12.92 25.07
N ALA A 292 9.67 12.58 25.68
CA ALA A 292 9.60 12.26 27.10
C ALA A 292 8.59 11.15 27.36
N VAL A 293 8.70 10.49 28.51
CA VAL A 293 7.72 9.50 28.98
C VAL A 293 7.31 9.88 30.39
N TRP A 294 6.00 10.02 30.61
CA TRP A 294 5.46 10.44 31.89
C TRP A 294 4.40 9.48 32.39
N ARG A 295 4.35 9.33 33.71
CA ARG A 295 3.29 8.61 34.41
C ARG A 295 2.44 9.59 35.21
N HIS A 296 1.13 9.42 35.13
CA HIS A 296 0.14 10.21 35.86
C HIS A 296 -0.75 9.30 36.69
N VAL A 297 -0.69 9.45 38.02
CA VAL A 297 -1.53 8.70 38.95
C VAL A 297 -2.90 9.37 38.99
N ILE A 298 -3.92 8.74 38.40
CA ILE A 298 -5.24 9.36 38.15
C ILE A 298 -5.93 9.80 39.45
N ALA A 299 -5.76 9.01 40.53
CA ALA A 299 -6.41 9.25 41.82
C ALA A 299 -5.85 10.46 42.56
N THR A 300 -4.53 10.68 42.51
CA THR A 300 -3.85 11.75 43.25
C THR A 300 -3.50 12.96 42.40
N GLY A 301 -3.51 12.80 41.07
CA GLY A 301 -3.05 13.81 40.13
C GLY A 301 -1.53 13.91 40.01
N ALA A 302 -0.78 13.04 40.70
CA ALA A 302 0.68 13.11 40.73
C ALA A 302 1.29 12.75 39.37
N TRP A 303 2.32 13.51 38.98
CA TRP A 303 3.10 13.30 37.76
C TRP A 303 4.51 12.82 38.09
N THR A 304 5.04 11.91 37.30
CA THR A 304 6.43 11.47 37.39
C THR A 304 7.02 11.34 35.99
N ASP A 305 8.14 12.01 35.76
CA ASP A 305 8.96 11.85 34.56
C ASP A 305 9.77 10.56 34.68
N VAL A 306 9.47 9.61 33.81
CA VAL A 306 10.10 8.28 33.75
C VAL A 306 10.82 8.07 32.41
N THR A 307 11.25 9.16 31.76
CA THR A 307 11.92 9.11 30.46
C THR A 307 13.15 8.18 30.50
N PRO A 308 13.29 7.21 29.57
CA PRO A 308 14.39 6.23 29.58
C PRO A 308 15.80 6.82 29.53
N ASP A 309 16.03 7.76 28.62
CA ASP A 309 17.32 8.45 28.47
C ASP A 309 17.14 9.96 28.72
N ARG A 310 17.65 10.42 29.86
CA ARG A 310 17.52 11.81 30.34
C ARG A 310 18.81 12.61 30.22
N ARG A 311 19.83 12.04 29.59
CA ARG A 311 21.13 12.69 29.47
C ARG A 311 21.02 13.91 28.54
N ALA A 312 21.80 14.95 28.82
CA ALA A 312 21.80 16.17 28.00
C ALA A 312 22.29 15.91 26.57
N ASP A 313 23.09 14.87 26.38
CA ASP A 313 23.63 14.39 25.10
C ASP A 313 22.88 13.17 24.55
N ALA A 314 21.64 12.92 25.01
CA ALA A 314 20.80 11.86 24.47
C ALA A 314 20.64 12.01 22.94
N PRO A 315 20.68 10.92 22.17
CA PRO A 315 20.53 11.01 20.72
C PRO A 315 19.21 11.67 20.30
N PRO A 316 19.19 12.46 19.20
CA PRO A 316 17.97 13.04 18.68
C PRO A 316 16.90 11.97 18.38
N GLY A 317 15.66 12.30 18.68
CA GLY A 317 14.50 11.45 18.50
C GLY A 317 13.49 11.61 19.64
N GLY A 318 12.33 11.00 19.50
CA GLY A 318 11.27 11.08 20.51
C GLY A 318 10.68 9.72 20.85
N TYR A 319 9.63 9.70 21.66
CA TYR A 319 8.94 8.46 22.06
C TYR A 319 7.54 8.39 21.48
N PHE A 320 7.18 7.26 20.87
CA PHE A 320 5.89 7.04 20.21
C PHE A 320 5.10 5.89 20.81
N GLY A 321 5.45 4.65 20.46
CA GLY A 321 4.77 3.47 20.95
C GLY A 321 4.84 3.41 22.48
N VAL A 322 3.74 3.04 23.12
CA VAL A 322 3.65 2.83 24.57
C VAL A 322 2.79 1.60 24.82
N ALA A 323 3.27 0.72 25.68
CA ALA A 323 2.56 -0.48 26.10
C ALA A 323 2.73 -0.69 27.60
N VAL A 324 1.67 -1.16 28.24
CA VAL A 324 1.64 -1.53 29.66
C VAL A 324 1.14 -2.97 29.73
N SER A 325 1.84 -3.83 30.45
CA SER A 325 1.38 -5.19 30.68
C SER A 325 0.06 -5.18 31.44
N ARG A 326 -0.88 -6.01 30.97
CA ARG A 326 -2.15 -6.24 31.67
C ARG A 326 -1.97 -7.11 32.92
N GLN A 327 -0.97 -8.00 32.92
CA GLN A 327 -0.72 -8.93 34.02
C GLN A 327 0.08 -8.28 35.16
N ASN A 328 0.95 -7.33 34.84
CA ASN A 328 1.72 -6.53 35.79
C ASN A 328 1.91 -5.10 35.26
N PRO A 329 1.12 -4.12 35.74
CA PRO A 329 1.17 -2.74 35.23
C PRO A 329 2.47 -1.99 35.56
N ARG A 330 3.39 -2.57 36.34
CA ARG A 330 4.77 -2.05 36.48
C ARG A 330 5.66 -2.39 35.29
N VAL A 331 5.30 -3.41 34.48
CA VAL A 331 5.98 -3.72 33.24
C VAL A 331 5.44 -2.80 32.15
N ILE A 332 6.29 -1.87 31.73
CA ILE A 332 5.97 -0.89 30.69
C ILE A 332 7.02 -0.93 29.59
N ALA A 333 6.62 -0.55 28.39
CA ALA A 333 7.53 -0.43 27.26
C ALA A 333 7.20 0.79 26.42
N VAL A 334 8.23 1.41 25.86
CA VAL A 334 8.10 2.54 24.94
C VAL A 334 9.05 2.36 23.76
N SER A 335 8.69 2.91 22.60
CA SER A 335 9.57 2.90 21.44
C SER A 335 10.03 4.30 21.08
N THR A 336 11.24 4.39 20.54
CA THR A 336 11.72 5.64 19.94
C THR A 336 11.22 5.80 18.50
N VAL A 337 11.20 7.04 18.03
CA VAL A 337 11.04 7.40 16.61
C VAL A 337 12.13 8.42 16.24
N ASN A 338 12.51 8.47 14.96
CA ASN A 338 13.53 9.38 14.42
C ASN A 338 14.93 9.27 15.04
N ARG A 339 15.21 8.20 15.79
CA ARG A 339 16.53 7.97 16.37
C ARG A 339 17.41 7.18 15.43
N TYR A 340 18.14 7.84 14.55
CA TYR A 340 18.96 7.16 13.53
C TYR A 340 20.39 6.80 13.98
N ASN A 341 20.81 7.23 15.18
CA ASN A 341 22.12 6.88 15.74
C ASN A 341 22.00 6.67 17.27
N PRO A 342 22.21 5.45 17.80
CA PRO A 342 22.58 4.24 17.07
C PRO A 342 21.47 3.71 16.16
N ILE A 343 20.22 3.62 16.63
CA ILE A 343 19.05 3.12 15.89
C ILE A 343 17.78 3.36 16.72
N ASP A 344 16.59 3.30 16.10
CA ASP A 344 15.34 3.26 16.85
C ASP A 344 15.28 1.97 17.66
N THR A 345 14.71 2.03 18.86
CA THR A 345 14.66 0.90 19.80
C THR A 345 13.34 0.85 20.56
N VAL A 346 13.08 -0.30 21.18
CA VAL A 346 12.14 -0.41 22.29
C VAL A 346 12.92 -0.36 23.61
N TRP A 347 12.40 0.39 24.57
CA TRP A 347 12.83 0.39 25.96
C TRP A 347 11.80 -0.36 26.79
N ARG A 348 12.27 -1.18 27.73
CA ARG A 348 11.40 -1.94 28.64
C ARG A 348 11.76 -1.65 30.09
N SER A 349 10.76 -1.47 30.93
CA SER A 349 10.90 -1.37 32.38
C SER A 349 10.04 -2.43 33.07
N VAL A 350 10.44 -2.86 34.26
CA VAL A 350 9.69 -3.79 35.12
C VAL A 350 9.26 -3.18 36.45
N ASP A 351 9.62 -1.91 36.69
CA ASP A 351 9.46 -1.20 37.94
C ASP A 351 8.78 0.16 37.75
N GLY A 352 7.92 0.25 36.74
CA GLY A 352 7.12 1.44 36.46
C GLY A 352 7.94 2.62 35.92
N GLY A 353 9.07 2.34 35.26
CA GLY A 353 9.92 3.33 34.59
C GLY A 353 11.04 3.89 35.44
N THR A 354 11.38 3.24 36.56
CA THR A 354 12.52 3.66 37.41
C THR A 354 13.83 3.23 36.77
N HIS A 355 13.88 2.01 36.23
CA HIS A 355 14.98 1.49 35.43
C HIS A 355 14.50 1.00 34.07
N TRP A 356 15.36 1.14 33.07
CA TRP A 356 15.06 0.81 31.69
C TRP A 356 16.13 -0.07 31.06
N ASP A 357 15.67 -1.04 30.28
CA ASP A 357 16.46 -1.94 29.45
C ASP A 357 16.29 -1.54 27.98
N GLU A 358 17.39 -1.17 27.34
CA GLU A 358 17.42 -0.77 25.93
C GLU A 358 17.49 -2.02 25.03
N LEU A 359 16.34 -2.43 24.48
CA LEU A 359 16.23 -3.77 23.90
C LEU A 359 17.12 -3.97 22.67
N TYR A 360 17.48 -2.93 21.90
CA TYR A 360 18.38 -3.11 20.76
C TYR A 360 19.72 -3.75 21.16
N ARG A 361 20.24 -3.46 22.36
CA ARG A 361 21.57 -3.94 22.81
C ARG A 361 21.64 -5.44 23.04
N ARG A 362 20.51 -6.09 23.32
CA ARG A 362 20.44 -7.53 23.57
C ARG A 362 19.51 -8.27 22.62
N SER A 363 19.04 -7.60 21.56
CA SER A 363 18.14 -8.22 20.59
C SER A 363 18.86 -8.71 19.35
N THR A 364 18.37 -9.80 18.76
CA THR A 364 18.75 -10.27 17.43
C THR A 364 17.53 -10.37 16.52
N ARG A 365 17.76 -10.29 15.22
CA ARG A 365 16.73 -10.46 14.18
C ARG A 365 16.87 -11.82 13.51
N ASN A 366 15.84 -12.65 13.58
CA ASN A 366 15.71 -13.82 12.71
C ASN A 366 14.72 -13.51 11.59
N VAL A 367 15.24 -13.05 10.45
CA VAL A 367 14.47 -12.63 9.28
C VAL A 367 14.37 -13.71 8.20
N ALA A 368 14.53 -14.98 8.54
CA ALA A 368 14.50 -16.07 7.55
C ALA A 368 13.20 -16.11 6.73
N ALA A 369 12.07 -15.65 7.30
CA ALA A 369 10.78 -15.57 6.60
C ALA A 369 10.65 -14.35 5.66
N SER A 370 11.43 -13.29 5.89
CA SER A 370 11.46 -12.06 5.07
C SER A 370 12.90 -11.57 4.90
N PRO A 371 13.76 -12.34 4.21
CA PRO A 371 15.20 -12.10 4.13
C PRO A 371 15.58 -10.75 3.51
N PHE A 372 14.68 -10.14 2.71
CA PHE A 372 14.89 -8.82 2.13
C PHE A 372 15.16 -7.73 3.18
N LEU A 373 14.76 -7.92 4.44
CA LEU A 373 14.97 -6.96 5.53
C LEU A 373 16.45 -6.74 5.88
N LYS A 374 17.35 -7.64 5.46
CA LYS A 374 18.79 -7.40 5.52
C LYS A 374 19.25 -6.34 4.52
N LEU A 375 18.40 -6.05 3.53
CA LEU A 375 18.71 -5.29 2.33
C LEU A 375 19.93 -5.83 1.58
N ASN A 376 20.36 -7.08 1.75
CA ASN A 376 21.65 -7.68 1.30
C ASN A 376 22.87 -7.33 2.18
N GLY A 377 22.68 -6.86 3.40
CA GLY A 377 23.69 -6.91 4.47
C GLY A 377 23.72 -8.27 5.17
N GLU A 378 24.56 -8.40 6.20
CA GLU A 378 24.67 -9.64 6.99
C GLU A 378 23.47 -9.83 7.94
N GLU A 379 23.06 -8.75 8.59
CA GLU A 379 21.99 -8.69 9.58
C GLU A 379 20.92 -7.66 9.20
N ALA A 380 19.71 -7.84 9.74
CA ALA A 380 18.67 -6.82 9.70
C ALA A 380 18.78 -5.92 10.93
N ASP A 381 18.49 -4.64 10.76
CA ASP A 381 18.49 -3.68 11.88
C ASP A 381 17.27 -3.85 12.81
N PHE A 382 17.26 -3.10 13.90
CA PHE A 382 16.11 -3.06 14.82
C PHE A 382 14.89 -2.38 14.17
N GLY A 383 15.11 -1.53 13.17
CA GLY A 383 14.08 -0.80 12.44
C GLY A 383 14.13 0.71 12.66
N HIS A 384 13.16 1.37 12.06
CA HIS A 384 12.92 2.82 12.13
C HIS A 384 11.42 3.08 12.14
N TRP A 385 11.01 4.29 12.53
CA TRP A 385 9.60 4.69 12.61
C TRP A 385 8.77 3.77 13.51
N ILE A 386 9.29 3.42 14.69
CA ILE A 386 8.62 2.48 15.59
C ILE A 386 7.45 3.19 16.30
N ALA A 387 6.32 3.31 15.62
CA ALA A 387 5.11 3.97 16.12
C ALA A 387 4.12 2.99 16.78
N GLY A 388 4.05 1.75 16.29
CA GLY A 388 3.24 0.68 16.86
C GLY A 388 4.04 -0.17 17.83
N LEU A 389 3.52 -0.38 19.04
CA LEU A 389 4.09 -1.25 20.06
C LEU A 389 2.95 -1.82 20.89
N GLY A 390 2.98 -3.13 21.17
CA GLY A 390 2.01 -3.80 22.02
C GLY A 390 2.61 -4.96 22.78
N ILE A 391 2.11 -5.17 24.00
CA ILE A 391 2.33 -6.39 24.80
C ILE A 391 1.02 -7.17 24.75
N ASP A 392 1.09 -8.47 24.49
CA ASP A 392 -0.09 -9.33 24.46
C ASP A 392 -0.77 -9.33 25.83
N PRO A 393 -2.06 -8.93 25.93
CA PRO A 393 -2.75 -8.84 27.21
C PRO A 393 -2.92 -10.19 27.92
N PHE A 394 -2.63 -11.30 27.24
CA PHE A 394 -2.75 -12.65 27.76
C PHE A 394 -1.41 -13.38 27.91
N ASP A 395 -0.29 -12.77 27.54
CA ASP A 395 1.07 -13.33 27.64
C ASP A 395 2.13 -12.22 27.65
N ASP A 396 2.66 -11.86 28.83
CA ASP A 396 3.70 -10.85 29.00
C ASP A 396 5.03 -11.18 28.31
N ARG A 397 5.22 -12.42 27.83
CA ARG A 397 6.37 -12.79 27.03
C ARG A 397 6.21 -12.42 25.55
N HIS A 398 4.98 -12.18 25.09
CA HIS A 398 4.67 -11.85 23.71
C HIS A 398 4.53 -10.34 23.52
N ALA A 399 5.40 -9.76 22.70
CA ALA A 399 5.32 -8.37 22.30
C ALA A 399 5.56 -8.23 20.81
N ALA A 400 4.98 -7.17 20.23
CA ALA A 400 5.14 -6.85 18.82
C ALA A 400 5.36 -5.34 18.63
N TYR A 401 6.16 -4.97 17.63
CA TYR A 401 6.33 -3.59 17.22
C TYR A 401 6.42 -3.45 15.70
N THR A 402 5.97 -2.31 15.21
CA THR A 402 5.97 -1.99 13.77
C THR A 402 7.16 -1.13 13.37
N THR A 403 7.49 -1.10 12.09
CA THR A 403 8.52 -0.23 11.51
C THR A 403 8.03 0.36 10.20
N GLY A 404 8.85 1.21 9.57
CA GLY A 404 8.62 1.68 8.19
C GLY A 404 8.66 0.59 7.12
N ALA A 405 9.04 -0.65 7.45
CA ALA A 405 9.19 -1.75 6.48
C ALA A 405 8.56 -3.07 6.91
N THR A 406 8.27 -3.30 8.20
CA THR A 406 7.80 -4.60 8.69
C THR A 406 7.08 -4.53 10.04
N LEU A 407 6.59 -5.68 10.50
CA LEU A 407 6.10 -5.93 11.84
C LEU A 407 6.98 -7.03 12.44
N TYR A 408 7.55 -6.80 13.62
CA TYR A 408 8.30 -7.81 14.37
C TYR A 408 7.49 -8.29 15.57
N ASP A 409 7.59 -9.58 15.90
CA ASP A 409 7.17 -10.13 17.20
C ASP A 409 8.31 -10.87 17.92
N THR A 410 8.15 -11.02 19.24
CA THR A 410 9.00 -11.89 20.07
C THR A 410 8.16 -12.60 21.12
N ARG A 411 8.60 -13.80 21.51
CA ARG A 411 8.08 -14.55 22.66
C ARG A 411 9.05 -14.58 23.84
N ASP A 412 10.09 -13.75 23.79
CA ASP A 412 11.16 -13.66 24.78
C ASP A 412 11.08 -12.34 25.59
N PHE A 413 9.97 -11.60 25.50
CA PHE A 413 9.90 -10.20 25.98
C PHE A 413 10.16 -10.06 27.48
N ALA A 414 9.71 -11.03 28.28
CA ALA A 414 9.95 -11.09 29.72
C ALA A 414 11.22 -11.88 30.13
N GLY A 415 11.97 -12.43 29.16
CA GLY A 415 13.12 -13.28 29.43
C GLY A 415 14.42 -12.48 29.69
N PRO A 416 15.29 -12.96 30.60
CA PRO A 416 16.65 -12.44 30.72
C PRO A 416 17.50 -12.87 29.52
N GLY A 417 18.53 -12.09 29.19
CA GLY A 417 19.49 -12.44 28.13
C GLY A 417 19.06 -12.04 26.71
N ARG A 418 19.51 -12.79 25.70
CA ARG A 418 19.32 -12.43 24.28
C ARG A 418 17.85 -12.58 23.85
N MET A 419 17.29 -11.54 23.24
CA MET A 419 15.89 -11.50 22.77
C MET A 419 15.82 -11.68 21.26
N THR A 420 15.17 -12.74 20.78
CA THR A 420 15.04 -12.97 19.33
C THR A 420 13.71 -12.44 18.83
N TRP A 421 13.75 -11.64 17.78
CA TRP A 421 12.55 -11.15 17.12
C TRP A 421 12.47 -11.63 15.68
N ARG A 422 11.24 -11.84 15.21
CA ARG A 422 10.95 -12.43 13.90
C ARG A 422 9.95 -11.56 13.14
N PRO A 423 10.08 -11.43 11.81
CA PRO A 423 9.03 -10.80 11.01
C PRO A 423 7.72 -11.56 11.21
N TRP A 424 6.69 -10.84 11.64
CA TRP A 424 5.35 -11.36 11.88
C TRP A 424 4.41 -10.93 10.76
N THR A 425 4.81 -11.21 9.52
CA THR A 425 4.23 -10.58 8.32
C THR A 425 3.55 -11.55 7.36
N ARG A 426 3.42 -12.83 7.70
CA ARG A 426 2.75 -13.80 6.82
C ARG A 426 1.32 -13.33 6.49
N GLY A 427 1.06 -13.05 5.21
CA GLY A 427 -0.23 -12.52 4.73
C GLY A 427 -0.33 -10.99 4.68
N ILE A 428 0.71 -10.26 5.08
CA ILE A 428 0.81 -8.81 4.96
C ILE A 428 1.62 -8.46 3.71
N GLU A 429 1.02 -7.67 2.81
CA GLU A 429 1.75 -7.02 1.71
C GLU A 429 1.31 -5.57 1.63
N GLN A 430 2.26 -4.63 1.80
CA GLN A 430 1.97 -3.20 1.92
C GLN A 430 2.75 -2.32 0.94
N THR A 431 3.40 -2.93 -0.04
CA THR A 431 4.31 -2.23 -0.94
C THR A 431 3.58 -1.44 -2.02
N ALA A 432 4.19 -0.34 -2.45
CA ALA A 432 3.81 0.41 -3.64
C ALA A 432 4.63 -0.07 -4.84
N ILE A 433 3.96 -0.60 -5.86
CA ILE A 433 4.62 -1.22 -7.01
C ILE A 433 4.75 -0.19 -8.13
N ILE A 434 5.98 0.16 -8.48
CA ILE A 434 6.27 1.17 -9.50
C ILE A 434 6.28 0.54 -10.90
N THR A 435 6.92 -0.61 -11.05
CA THR A 435 7.05 -1.28 -12.34
C THR A 435 7.16 -2.79 -12.16
N LEU A 436 6.78 -3.57 -13.17
CA LEU A 436 6.95 -5.01 -13.20
C LEU A 436 7.10 -5.50 -14.64
N THR A 437 7.75 -6.65 -14.80
CA THR A 437 7.83 -7.34 -16.09
C THR A 437 7.94 -8.85 -15.87
N SER A 438 7.26 -9.62 -16.72
CA SER A 438 7.40 -11.06 -16.78
C SER A 438 8.22 -11.40 -18.03
N PRO A 439 9.50 -11.81 -17.89
CA PRO A 439 10.38 -12.06 -19.03
C PRO A 439 9.93 -13.31 -19.82
N THR A 440 10.34 -13.41 -21.08
CA THR A 440 10.03 -14.56 -21.96
C THR A 440 10.67 -15.88 -21.51
N GLY A 441 11.63 -15.83 -20.60
CA GLY A 441 12.28 -16.99 -19.98
C GLY A 441 12.89 -16.61 -18.62
N GLY A 442 13.31 -17.60 -17.84
CA GLY A 442 13.82 -17.38 -16.48
C GLY A 442 12.70 -17.16 -15.46
N ALA A 443 12.92 -16.25 -14.51
CA ALA A 443 12.00 -16.00 -13.40
C ALA A 443 10.56 -15.69 -13.86
N PRO A 444 9.52 -16.11 -13.11
CA PRO A 444 8.14 -15.70 -13.34
C PRO A 444 7.97 -14.18 -13.42
N LEU A 445 8.61 -13.43 -12.52
CA LEU A 445 8.40 -11.99 -12.38
C LEU A 445 9.67 -11.26 -11.90
N VAL A 446 9.93 -10.09 -12.46
CA VAL A 446 10.90 -9.12 -11.94
C VAL A 446 10.17 -7.79 -11.76
N SER A 447 10.49 -7.09 -10.68
CA SER A 447 9.65 -6.00 -10.16
C SER A 447 10.46 -4.86 -9.59
N GLY A 448 9.89 -3.66 -9.66
CA GLY A 448 10.41 -2.42 -9.10
C GLY A 448 9.42 -1.83 -8.11
N PHE A 449 9.92 -1.52 -6.92
CA PHE A 449 9.16 -1.11 -5.75
C PHE A 449 9.53 0.34 -5.40
N GLY A 450 8.63 1.04 -4.70
CA GLY A 450 9.01 2.18 -3.89
C GLY A 450 9.72 1.71 -2.61
N ASP A 451 10.62 2.55 -2.08
CA ASP A 451 11.35 2.40 -0.82
C ASP A 451 12.38 1.26 -0.73
N ILE A 452 12.05 0.08 -1.26
CA ILE A 452 12.82 -1.16 -1.11
C ILE A 452 13.41 -1.68 -2.44
N ALA A 453 13.63 -0.77 -3.39
CA ALA A 453 14.19 -1.03 -4.71
C ALA A 453 13.34 -1.94 -5.60
N GLY A 454 13.31 -3.24 -5.34
CA GLY A 454 12.62 -4.24 -6.14
C GLY A 454 13.29 -5.61 -6.09
N PHE A 455 12.67 -6.59 -6.75
CA PHE A 455 13.03 -8.00 -6.62
C PHE A 455 12.94 -8.77 -7.93
N ARG A 456 13.79 -9.80 -8.04
CA ARG A 456 13.53 -10.99 -8.87
C ARG A 456 12.75 -11.99 -8.02
N HIS A 457 11.63 -12.49 -8.56
CA HIS A 457 10.77 -13.48 -7.89
C HIS A 457 10.90 -14.82 -8.60
N ASP A 458 11.72 -15.72 -8.06
CA ASP A 458 11.86 -17.09 -8.57
C ASP A 458 10.68 -17.98 -8.18
N ASP A 459 10.11 -17.75 -6.99
CA ASP A 459 8.88 -18.36 -6.49
C ASP A 459 7.97 -17.26 -5.98
N LEU A 460 6.75 -17.17 -6.52
CA LEU A 460 5.77 -16.14 -6.15
C LEU A 460 5.25 -16.28 -4.72
N THR A 461 5.49 -17.42 -4.06
CA THR A 461 4.97 -17.73 -2.73
C THR A 461 6.01 -17.52 -1.61
N VAL A 462 7.26 -17.21 -1.97
CA VAL A 462 8.39 -17.06 -1.04
C VAL A 462 8.95 -15.65 -1.11
N SER A 463 9.27 -15.06 0.04
CA SER A 463 9.94 -13.75 0.09
C SER A 463 11.30 -13.82 -0.61
N PRO A 464 11.61 -12.90 -1.54
CA PRO A 464 12.91 -12.86 -2.20
C PRO A 464 14.07 -12.64 -1.21
N PRO A 465 15.22 -13.31 -1.40
CA PRO A 465 16.38 -13.18 -0.52
C PRO A 465 17.17 -11.88 -0.74
N HIS A 466 17.03 -11.27 -1.92
CA HIS A 466 17.86 -10.15 -2.33
C HIS A 466 17.04 -9.03 -2.95
N VAL A 467 17.28 -7.80 -2.49
CA VAL A 467 16.81 -6.57 -3.16
C VAL A 467 17.72 -6.25 -4.34
N HIS A 468 17.22 -5.50 -5.33
CA HIS A 468 18.04 -4.92 -6.39
C HIS A 468 19.09 -3.98 -5.79
N ARG A 469 20.37 -4.35 -5.93
CA ARG A 469 21.54 -3.53 -5.52
C ARG A 469 22.46 -3.26 -6.70
N ASN A 470 23.56 -2.53 -6.47
CA ASN A 470 24.60 -2.19 -7.45
C ASN A 470 24.06 -1.55 -8.73
N PRO A 471 23.51 -0.32 -8.63
CA PRO A 471 23.40 0.53 -7.44
C PRO A 471 22.12 0.24 -6.62
N TYR A 472 22.12 0.50 -5.32
CA TYR A 472 20.88 0.51 -4.54
C TYR A 472 20.10 1.80 -4.88
N LEU A 473 18.92 1.63 -5.45
CA LEU A 473 18.00 2.72 -5.77
C LEU A 473 16.76 2.48 -4.94
N THR A 474 16.45 3.40 -4.02
CA THR A 474 15.25 3.32 -3.15
C THR A 474 14.00 2.99 -3.98
N ASN A 475 13.88 3.58 -5.17
CA ASN A 475 12.82 3.29 -6.11
C ASN A 475 13.40 2.75 -7.43
N THR A 476 12.87 1.64 -7.95
CA THR A 476 13.14 1.22 -9.34
C THR A 476 12.01 1.73 -10.23
N ASN A 477 12.34 2.64 -11.15
CA ASN A 477 11.39 3.41 -11.96
C ASN A 477 11.00 2.71 -13.26
N THR A 478 11.99 2.12 -13.96
CA THR A 478 11.75 1.38 -15.20
C THR A 478 12.50 0.05 -15.19
N LEU A 479 11.91 -0.95 -15.85
CA LEU A 479 12.47 -2.28 -16.06
C LEU A 479 12.21 -2.71 -17.49
N ASP A 480 13.22 -3.29 -18.14
CA ASP A 480 13.05 -3.94 -19.44
C ASP A 480 13.93 -5.18 -19.56
N TYR A 481 13.51 -6.13 -20.41
CA TYR A 481 14.23 -7.37 -20.69
C TYR A 481 14.39 -7.60 -22.19
N ALA A 482 15.46 -8.31 -22.56
CA ALA A 482 15.74 -8.69 -23.93
C ALA A 482 14.89 -9.92 -24.32
N GLY A 483 14.04 -9.78 -25.34
CA GLY A 483 13.04 -10.82 -25.65
C GLY A 483 13.60 -12.19 -26.10
N LEU A 484 14.75 -12.22 -26.78
CA LEU A 484 15.46 -13.43 -27.19
C LEU A 484 16.57 -13.86 -26.23
N ALA A 485 16.96 -12.99 -25.30
CA ALA A 485 17.98 -13.25 -24.29
C ALA A 485 17.48 -12.79 -22.90
N PRO A 486 16.40 -13.38 -22.36
CA PRO A 486 15.64 -12.83 -21.22
C PRO A 486 16.43 -12.71 -19.91
N SER A 487 17.62 -13.30 -19.80
CA SER A 487 18.53 -13.05 -18.69
C SER A 487 19.19 -11.66 -18.76
N VAL A 488 19.20 -11.02 -19.92
CA VAL A 488 19.69 -9.64 -20.07
C VAL A 488 18.56 -8.67 -19.77
N MET A 489 18.74 -7.89 -18.70
CA MET A 489 17.77 -6.89 -18.25
C MET A 489 18.43 -5.54 -18.02
N VAL A 490 17.63 -4.47 -18.07
CA VAL A 490 18.04 -3.11 -17.72
C VAL A 490 17.03 -2.48 -16.79
N ARG A 491 17.50 -1.57 -15.94
CA ARG A 491 16.65 -0.81 -15.02
C ARG A 491 17.14 0.62 -14.84
N SER A 492 16.21 1.50 -14.49
CA SER A 492 16.50 2.82 -13.93
C SER A 492 15.81 3.01 -12.59
N GLY A 493 16.27 3.98 -11.81
CA GLY A 493 15.67 4.26 -10.50
C GLY A 493 16.20 5.53 -9.84
N SER A 494 15.56 5.89 -8.74
CA SER A 494 15.85 7.10 -7.95
C SER A 494 16.06 6.76 -6.47
N THR A 495 16.60 7.73 -5.73
CA THR A 495 16.71 7.69 -4.27
C THR A 495 15.68 8.63 -3.63
N HIS A 496 15.60 8.64 -2.29
CA HIS A 496 14.76 9.61 -1.56
C HIS A 496 15.22 11.07 -1.75
N THR A 497 16.49 11.28 -2.12
CA THR A 497 17.04 12.58 -2.50
C THR A 497 16.70 12.93 -3.95
N ARG A 498 16.52 14.24 -4.22
CA ARG A 498 16.25 14.72 -5.59
C ARG A 498 17.34 14.35 -6.60
N ILE A 499 18.60 14.36 -6.16
CA ILE A 499 19.75 13.96 -6.96
C ILE A 499 20.22 12.59 -6.44
N VAL A 500 20.34 11.64 -7.35
CA VAL A 500 20.88 10.31 -7.06
C VAL A 500 22.39 10.47 -6.82
N PRO A 501 22.92 10.05 -5.64
CA PRO A 501 24.34 10.24 -5.33
C PRO A 501 25.31 9.44 -6.22
N GLY A 502 24.80 8.44 -6.94
CA GLY A 502 25.59 7.55 -7.80
C GLY A 502 24.87 7.22 -9.11
N PRO A 503 25.23 6.10 -9.77
CA PRO A 503 24.57 5.66 -10.98
C PRO A 503 23.06 5.44 -10.74
N SER A 504 22.23 5.89 -11.68
CA SER A 504 20.77 5.69 -11.64
C SER A 504 20.27 4.65 -12.65
N LEU A 505 21.19 4.08 -13.44
CA LEU A 505 20.95 3.06 -14.45
C LEU A 505 21.77 1.81 -14.12
N ALA A 506 21.23 0.64 -14.46
CA ALA A 506 21.93 -0.62 -14.31
C ALA A 506 21.47 -1.67 -15.31
N TRP A 507 22.30 -2.70 -15.50
CA TRP A 507 21.96 -3.88 -16.29
C TRP A 507 22.27 -5.17 -15.54
N SER A 508 21.65 -6.26 -15.95
CA SER A 508 21.83 -7.60 -15.40
C SER A 508 22.05 -8.59 -16.55
N ALA A 509 22.89 -9.60 -16.31
CA ALA A 509 23.14 -10.72 -17.23
C ALA A 509 22.39 -12.00 -16.84
N ASP A 510 21.84 -12.04 -15.63
CA ASP A 510 21.31 -13.22 -14.97
C ASP A 510 19.81 -13.08 -14.62
N GLY A 511 19.07 -12.22 -15.32
CA GLY A 511 17.62 -12.07 -15.16
C GLY A 511 17.23 -11.26 -13.92
N GLY A 512 18.07 -10.31 -13.51
CA GLY A 512 17.84 -9.43 -12.36
C GLY A 512 18.27 -10.03 -11.02
N GLY A 513 19.07 -11.10 -11.02
CA GLY A 513 19.66 -11.67 -9.80
C GLY A 513 20.81 -10.81 -9.26
N SER A 514 21.65 -10.31 -10.17
CA SER A 514 22.71 -9.34 -9.90
C SER A 514 22.69 -8.22 -10.94
N TRP A 515 23.16 -7.03 -10.53
CA TRP A 515 23.17 -5.84 -11.38
C TRP A 515 24.53 -5.18 -11.40
N GLN A 516 24.81 -4.50 -12.51
CA GLN A 516 26.00 -3.70 -12.75
C GLN A 516 25.60 -2.27 -13.11
N PRO A 517 26.24 -1.25 -12.53
CA PRO A 517 25.91 0.14 -12.79
C PRO A 517 26.24 0.53 -14.23
N LEU A 518 25.41 1.41 -14.79
CA LEU A 518 25.63 2.06 -16.08
C LEU A 518 25.80 3.56 -15.84
N VAL A 519 26.88 4.13 -16.36
CA VAL A 519 27.15 5.57 -16.29
C VAL A 519 27.28 6.10 -17.71
N PRO A 520 26.18 6.62 -18.30
CA PRO A 520 26.25 7.34 -19.56
C PRO A 520 27.26 8.49 -19.43
N ARG A 521 28.31 8.50 -20.26
CA ARG A 521 29.23 9.63 -20.31
C ARG A 521 28.50 10.82 -20.92
N ALA A 522 28.64 11.99 -20.30
CA ALA A 522 27.95 13.19 -20.74
C ALA A 522 28.38 13.54 -22.17
N ILE A 523 27.44 13.44 -23.12
CA ILE A 523 27.53 14.15 -24.39
C ILE A 523 27.05 15.57 -24.10
N ALA A 524 27.85 16.58 -24.44
CA ALA A 524 27.52 17.97 -24.16
C ALA A 524 26.16 18.32 -24.79
N PRO A 525 25.16 18.77 -24.00
CA PRO A 525 23.85 19.08 -24.55
C PRO A 525 23.96 20.31 -25.46
N VAL A 526 23.26 20.27 -26.60
CA VAL A 526 23.21 21.40 -27.54
C VAL A 526 22.41 22.58 -26.96
N ARG A 527 21.61 22.37 -25.89
CA ARG A 527 20.80 23.40 -25.23
C ARG A 527 20.78 23.26 -23.70
N PRO A 528 20.73 24.38 -22.94
CA PRO A 528 20.53 24.35 -21.49
C PRO A 528 19.17 23.75 -21.11
N LEU A 529 19.12 23.01 -20.01
CA LEU A 529 17.86 22.52 -19.43
C LEU A 529 17.39 23.40 -18.27
N ALA A 530 16.07 23.50 -18.12
CA ALA A 530 15.46 23.93 -16.87
C ALA A 530 15.50 22.76 -15.86
N GLY A 531 16.56 22.72 -15.03
CA GLY A 531 16.72 21.75 -13.95
C GLY A 531 17.71 20.61 -14.23
N PRO A 532 17.87 19.67 -13.28
CA PRO A 532 18.85 18.60 -13.39
C PRO A 532 18.54 17.61 -14.53
N PRO A 533 19.57 16.95 -15.11
CA PRO A 533 19.40 15.89 -16.11
C PRO A 533 18.50 14.74 -15.62
N PRO A 534 17.72 14.09 -16.50
CA PRO A 534 16.96 12.88 -16.13
C PRO A 534 17.82 11.77 -15.53
N VAL A 535 19.07 11.60 -15.98
CA VAL A 535 19.99 10.61 -15.39
C VAL A 535 20.36 10.97 -13.95
N ALA A 536 20.49 12.26 -13.62
CA ALA A 536 20.84 12.70 -12.27
C ALA A 536 19.68 12.54 -11.27
N THR A 537 18.43 12.56 -11.75
CA THR A 537 17.23 12.40 -10.92
C THR A 537 16.67 10.98 -10.90
N GLY A 538 17.19 10.09 -11.75
CA GLY A 538 16.66 8.74 -11.93
C GLY A 538 15.45 8.64 -12.87
N ASP A 539 15.18 9.70 -13.63
CA ASP A 539 14.04 9.80 -14.55
C ASP A 539 14.37 9.30 -15.98
N ALA A 540 15.65 9.03 -16.28
CA ALA A 540 16.03 8.50 -17.58
C ALA A 540 15.49 7.06 -17.77
N PRO A 541 14.62 6.80 -18.76
CA PRO A 541 14.20 5.44 -19.08
C PRO A 541 15.35 4.69 -19.75
N ILE A 542 15.37 3.36 -19.62
CA ILE A 542 16.31 2.50 -20.33
C ILE A 542 15.59 1.26 -20.87
N VAL A 543 15.90 0.88 -22.12
CA VAL A 543 15.37 -0.32 -22.78
C VAL A 543 16.49 -1.13 -23.43
N VAL A 544 16.23 -2.40 -23.73
CA VAL A 544 17.21 -3.33 -24.27
C VAL A 544 16.69 -4.04 -25.54
N SER A 545 17.55 -4.16 -26.56
CA SER A 545 17.24 -4.88 -27.81
C SER A 545 16.88 -6.34 -27.57
N ALA A 546 16.14 -6.95 -28.49
CA ALA A 546 15.71 -8.35 -28.39
C ALA A 546 16.84 -9.34 -28.07
N ASP A 547 18.03 -9.16 -28.68
CA ASP A 547 19.21 -10.01 -28.50
C ASP A 547 20.06 -9.64 -27.26
N GLY A 548 19.63 -8.63 -26.51
CA GLY A 548 20.31 -8.15 -25.33
C GLY A 548 21.60 -7.40 -25.62
N ARG A 549 21.90 -6.98 -26.85
CA ARG A 549 23.20 -6.35 -27.19
C ARG A 549 23.21 -4.83 -27.14
N THR A 550 22.08 -4.17 -27.37
CA THR A 550 21.98 -2.70 -27.38
C THR A 550 21.14 -2.22 -26.21
N PHE A 551 21.69 -1.33 -25.40
CA PHE A 551 20.94 -0.61 -24.37
C PHE A 551 20.73 0.82 -24.82
N LEU A 552 19.49 1.30 -24.81
CA LEU A 552 19.12 2.66 -25.20
C LEU A 552 18.60 3.39 -23.97
N ALA A 553 19.27 4.48 -23.58
CA ALA A 553 18.91 5.32 -22.43
C ALA A 553 18.39 6.69 -22.90
N GLY A 554 17.19 7.05 -22.43
CA GLY A 554 16.55 8.34 -22.71
C GLY A 554 17.12 9.47 -21.86
N THR A 555 18.41 9.77 -22.02
CA THR A 555 19.07 10.89 -21.32
C THR A 555 18.70 12.23 -21.97
N ILE A 556 19.35 13.34 -21.56
CA ILE A 556 19.17 14.64 -22.25
C ILE A 556 19.52 14.51 -23.73
N MET A 557 20.65 13.90 -24.04
CA MET A 557 20.98 13.44 -25.38
C MET A 557 20.78 11.94 -25.35
N PRO A 558 19.72 11.38 -25.95
CA PRO A 558 19.53 9.94 -25.92
C PRO A 558 20.78 9.23 -26.43
N VAL A 559 21.22 8.23 -25.68
CA VAL A 559 22.44 7.49 -25.99
C VAL A 559 22.19 6.00 -25.95
N LEU A 560 23.00 5.28 -26.71
CA LEU A 560 23.04 3.83 -26.66
C LEU A 560 24.45 3.31 -26.39
N THR A 561 24.52 2.11 -25.81
CA THR A 561 25.75 1.33 -25.65
C THR A 561 25.55 -0.06 -26.25
N ARG A 562 26.63 -0.62 -26.78
CA ARG A 562 26.70 -2.00 -27.30
C ARG A 562 27.72 -2.88 -26.57
N ASP A 563 28.41 -2.30 -25.60
CA ASP A 563 29.53 -2.90 -24.85
C ASP A 563 29.30 -2.79 -23.35
N ARG A 564 28.03 -2.90 -22.93
CA ARG A 564 27.61 -2.89 -21.52
C ARG A 564 28.00 -1.62 -20.76
N GLY A 565 28.01 -0.48 -21.45
CA GLY A 565 28.23 0.85 -20.88
C GLY A 565 29.68 1.32 -20.88
N ALA A 566 30.60 0.57 -21.50
CA ALA A 566 32.01 1.00 -21.63
C ALA A 566 32.13 2.21 -22.57
N SER A 567 31.37 2.23 -23.66
CA SER A 567 31.21 3.36 -24.55
C SER A 567 29.73 3.67 -24.82
N TRP A 568 29.47 4.95 -25.13
CA TRP A 568 28.14 5.48 -25.41
C TRP A 568 28.21 6.33 -26.68
N VAL A 569 27.23 6.15 -27.55
CA VAL A 569 27.04 6.96 -28.76
C VAL A 569 25.65 7.55 -28.76
N GLU A 570 25.47 8.69 -29.43
CA GLU A 570 24.17 9.32 -29.58
C GLU A 570 23.19 8.43 -30.36
N ALA A 571 21.95 8.38 -29.90
CA ALA A 571 20.81 7.85 -30.64
C ALA A 571 20.11 9.00 -31.36
N MET A 572 20.49 9.21 -32.63
CA MET A 572 20.07 10.36 -33.42
C MET A 572 18.57 10.34 -33.73
N GLY A 573 17.94 11.50 -33.71
CA GLY A 573 16.51 11.66 -34.04
C GLY A 573 15.53 11.23 -32.95
N LEU A 574 15.99 10.74 -31.79
CA LEU A 574 15.11 10.42 -30.67
C LEU A 574 14.71 11.71 -29.92
N PRO A 575 13.40 12.00 -29.77
CA PRO A 575 12.95 13.20 -29.05
C PRO A 575 13.30 13.18 -27.56
N LEU A 576 13.53 14.37 -27.00
CA LEU A 576 13.75 14.57 -25.56
C LEU A 576 12.55 14.03 -24.76
N ARG A 577 12.83 13.46 -23.57
CA ARG A 577 11.80 12.97 -22.62
C ARG A 577 10.84 11.92 -23.19
N SER A 578 11.20 11.27 -24.29
CA SER A 578 10.45 10.17 -24.87
C SER A 578 10.76 8.84 -24.16
N ARG A 579 9.87 7.85 -24.29
CA ARG A 579 10.08 6.49 -23.78
C ARG A 579 10.08 5.50 -24.94
N PRO A 580 11.25 5.05 -25.39
CA PRO A 580 11.32 4.05 -26.45
C PRO A 580 10.76 2.71 -25.96
N ALA A 581 10.28 1.91 -26.91
CA ALA A 581 9.98 0.48 -26.74
C ALA A 581 10.89 -0.32 -27.68
N ALA A 582 11.56 -1.33 -27.15
CA ALA A 582 12.34 -2.26 -27.97
C ALA A 582 11.47 -3.41 -28.45
N ASP A 583 11.63 -3.81 -29.72
CA ASP A 583 11.04 -5.04 -30.22
C ASP A 583 11.59 -6.25 -29.45
N LYS A 584 10.74 -7.26 -29.25
CA LYS A 584 11.09 -8.45 -28.46
C LYS A 584 11.59 -9.61 -29.31
N VAL A 585 11.70 -9.43 -30.63
CA VAL A 585 12.19 -10.44 -31.57
C VAL A 585 13.25 -9.87 -32.52
N ASP A 586 13.01 -8.76 -33.21
CA ASP A 586 14.01 -8.16 -34.10
C ASP A 586 14.91 -7.17 -33.32
N PRO A 587 16.19 -7.47 -33.07
CA PRO A 587 17.05 -6.62 -32.26
C PRO A 587 17.40 -5.28 -32.92
N ARG A 588 17.03 -5.07 -34.18
CA ARG A 588 17.24 -3.82 -34.89
C ARG A 588 16.15 -2.79 -34.60
N LEU A 589 14.97 -3.25 -34.19
CA LEU A 589 13.77 -2.43 -34.13
C LEU A 589 13.58 -1.78 -32.75
N PHE A 590 13.47 -0.45 -32.78
CA PHE A 590 13.04 0.36 -31.64
C PHE A 590 11.97 1.34 -32.10
N TYR A 591 11.02 1.64 -31.22
CA TYR A 591 9.84 2.44 -31.53
C TYR A 591 9.65 3.53 -30.49
N VAL A 592 9.08 4.66 -30.90
CA VAL A 592 8.74 5.75 -29.96
C VAL A 592 7.56 6.55 -30.48
N VAL A 593 6.75 7.05 -29.55
CA VAL A 593 5.73 8.07 -29.84
C VAL A 593 6.27 9.43 -29.38
N ASP A 594 6.43 10.34 -30.33
CA ASP A 594 6.68 11.76 -30.09
C ASP A 594 5.33 12.45 -29.86
N ALA A 595 4.87 12.44 -28.62
CA ALA A 595 3.59 13.01 -28.23
C ALA A 595 3.55 14.56 -28.38
N GLU A 596 4.71 15.22 -28.40
CA GLU A 596 4.77 16.68 -28.57
C GLU A 596 4.53 17.08 -30.02
N ALA A 597 5.15 16.35 -30.95
CA ALA A 597 4.99 16.61 -32.39
C ALA A 597 3.86 15.80 -33.04
N GLY A 598 3.21 14.88 -32.31
CA GLY A 598 2.17 14.02 -32.86
C GLY A 598 2.68 13.01 -33.89
N ARG A 599 3.86 12.41 -33.66
CA ARG A 599 4.53 11.52 -34.64
C ARG A 599 4.87 10.16 -34.04
N PHE A 600 4.86 9.13 -34.88
CA PHE A 600 5.45 7.83 -34.58
C PHE A 600 6.82 7.73 -35.25
N LEU A 601 7.83 7.28 -34.50
CA LEU A 601 9.18 7.09 -35.03
C LEU A 601 9.64 5.66 -34.81
N ARG A 602 10.50 5.20 -35.72
CA ARG A 602 11.13 3.89 -35.68
C ARG A 602 12.62 4.01 -35.97
N SER A 603 13.40 3.16 -35.31
CA SER A 603 14.76 2.81 -35.72
C SER A 603 14.76 1.39 -36.28
N ASP A 604 15.42 1.23 -37.43
CA ASP A 604 15.63 -0.05 -38.13
C ASP A 604 17.11 -0.52 -38.05
N ASP A 605 17.92 0.16 -37.25
CA ASP A 605 19.38 0.06 -37.21
C ASP A 605 19.94 -0.07 -35.79
N ARG A 606 19.19 -0.77 -34.92
CA ARG A 606 19.56 -1.05 -33.53
C ARG A 606 19.68 0.24 -32.71
N GLY A 607 18.70 1.12 -32.84
CA GLY A 607 18.53 2.33 -32.04
C GLY A 607 19.44 3.51 -32.42
N ALA A 608 20.25 3.41 -33.49
CA ALA A 608 21.21 4.45 -33.83
C ALA A 608 20.55 5.67 -34.47
N HIS A 609 19.57 5.46 -35.35
CA HIS A 609 18.82 6.54 -35.98
C HIS A 609 17.31 6.29 -35.89
N PHE A 610 16.57 7.28 -35.40
CA PHE A 610 15.11 7.31 -35.39
C PHE A 610 14.59 8.19 -36.52
N THR A 611 13.68 7.64 -37.31
CA THR A 611 13.04 8.35 -38.42
C THR A 611 11.53 8.36 -38.24
N VAL A 612 10.89 9.42 -38.73
CA VAL A 612 9.42 9.54 -38.72
C VAL A 612 8.85 8.49 -39.68
N VAL A 613 7.93 7.68 -39.17
CA VAL A 613 7.15 6.75 -39.98
C VAL A 613 5.89 7.47 -40.44
N ALA A 614 5.53 7.32 -41.71
CA ALA A 614 4.23 7.75 -42.24
C ALA A 614 3.11 6.82 -41.78
N ALA A 615 2.93 6.72 -40.46
CA ALA A 615 2.00 5.79 -39.80
C ALA A 615 0.55 6.12 -40.19
N ARG A 616 -0.16 5.14 -40.73
CA ARG A 616 -1.59 5.27 -41.10
C ARG A 616 -2.49 4.69 -40.01
N GLY A 617 -3.66 5.29 -39.79
CA GLY A 617 -4.69 4.77 -38.89
C GLY A 617 -4.58 5.20 -37.42
N LEU A 618 -3.56 5.98 -37.05
CA LEU A 618 -3.50 6.67 -35.76
C LEU A 618 -4.28 8.00 -35.81
N PRO A 619 -4.84 8.47 -34.67
CA PRO A 619 -5.37 9.81 -34.56
C PRO A 619 -4.25 10.86 -34.69
N ARG A 620 -4.62 12.09 -35.08
CA ARG A 620 -3.67 13.21 -35.17
C ARG A 620 -3.15 13.64 -33.79
N ASP A 621 -4.01 13.58 -32.78
CA ASP A 621 -3.65 13.92 -31.40
C ASP A 621 -3.12 12.68 -30.67
N LEU A 622 -1.83 12.74 -30.32
CA LEU A 622 -1.12 11.72 -29.53
C LEU A 622 -0.74 12.24 -28.14
N SER A 623 -1.26 13.40 -27.72
CA SER A 623 -0.86 14.06 -26.48
C SER A 623 -1.14 13.24 -25.22
N SER A 624 -2.18 12.38 -25.25
CA SER A 624 -2.52 11.46 -24.16
C SER A 624 -1.47 10.35 -23.93
N VAL A 625 -0.59 10.10 -24.91
CA VAL A 625 0.54 9.16 -24.80
C VAL A 625 1.70 9.77 -24.01
N ARG A 626 1.68 11.09 -23.75
CA ARG A 626 2.74 11.79 -23.03
C ARG A 626 2.96 11.15 -21.66
N ASN A 627 4.22 10.82 -21.37
CA ASN A 627 4.62 10.41 -20.04
C ASN A 627 4.54 11.61 -19.10
N THR A 628 3.56 11.58 -18.19
CA THR A 628 3.34 12.65 -17.24
C THR A 628 4.27 12.56 -16.02
N TRP A 629 4.73 11.35 -15.67
CA TRP A 629 5.61 11.08 -14.52
C TRP A 629 6.52 9.86 -14.74
N ARG A 630 7.67 9.81 -14.06
CA ARG A 630 8.73 8.80 -14.22
C ARG A 630 8.32 7.34 -13.96
N GLU A 631 7.21 7.15 -13.24
CA GLU A 631 6.67 5.85 -12.81
C GLU A 631 5.53 5.36 -13.71
N ALA A 632 5.07 6.16 -14.68
CA ALA A 632 3.97 5.75 -15.56
C ALA A 632 4.37 4.54 -16.44
N GLN A 633 3.47 3.58 -16.61
CA GLN A 633 3.67 2.45 -17.53
C GLN A 633 3.76 2.95 -18.99
N ASN A 634 4.64 2.35 -19.80
CA ASN A 634 4.77 2.75 -21.21
C ASN A 634 3.50 2.36 -21.98
N PRO A 635 2.79 3.32 -22.63
CA PRO A 635 1.60 3.02 -23.42
C PRO A 635 1.89 2.25 -24.72
N LEU A 636 3.13 2.24 -25.19
CA LEU A 636 3.58 1.47 -26.36
C LEU A 636 4.25 0.16 -25.92
N VAL A 637 3.70 -0.98 -26.35
CA VAL A 637 4.20 -2.32 -25.97
C VAL A 637 4.43 -3.16 -27.23
N ALA A 638 5.63 -3.72 -27.37
CA ALA A 638 5.94 -4.71 -28.39
C ALA A 638 5.52 -6.12 -27.97
N THR A 639 4.99 -6.90 -28.90
CA THR A 639 4.44 -8.23 -28.62
C THR A 639 5.56 -9.28 -28.53
N PRO A 640 5.76 -9.93 -27.38
CA PRO A 640 6.73 -11.02 -27.27
C PRO A 640 6.46 -12.13 -28.30
N GLY A 641 7.53 -12.61 -28.95
CA GLY A 641 7.44 -13.68 -29.96
C GLY A 641 6.92 -13.25 -31.33
N ARG A 642 6.64 -11.96 -31.58
CA ARG A 642 6.17 -11.46 -32.88
C ARG A 642 6.87 -10.15 -33.26
N ALA A 643 7.88 -10.24 -34.13
CA ALA A 643 8.60 -9.07 -34.63
C ALA A 643 7.64 -8.07 -35.32
N GLY A 644 7.77 -6.78 -35.01
CA GLY A 644 6.96 -5.72 -35.63
C GLY A 644 5.53 -5.61 -35.13
N ALA A 645 5.08 -6.50 -34.24
CA ALA A 645 3.72 -6.45 -33.71
C ALA A 645 3.65 -5.56 -32.47
N LEU A 646 2.87 -4.48 -32.54
CA LEU A 646 2.80 -3.43 -31.53
C LEU A 646 1.38 -3.21 -31.04
N TRP A 647 1.28 -2.80 -29.79
CA TRP A 647 0.07 -2.26 -29.18
C TRP A 647 0.37 -0.87 -28.64
N LEU A 648 -0.58 0.04 -28.79
CA LEU A 648 -0.46 1.43 -28.36
C LEU A 648 -1.78 1.89 -27.73
N LEU A 649 -1.72 2.36 -26.49
CA LEU A 649 -2.86 2.96 -25.80
C LEU A 649 -2.87 4.48 -26.04
N ILE A 650 -3.97 5.00 -26.58
CA ILE A 650 -4.20 6.43 -26.83
C ILE A 650 -5.57 6.79 -26.29
N ASP A 651 -5.63 7.71 -25.33
CA ASP A 651 -6.87 8.22 -24.73
C ASP A 651 -7.88 7.10 -24.37
N GLY A 652 -7.38 6.07 -23.69
CA GLY A 652 -8.18 4.93 -23.26
C GLY A 652 -8.57 3.92 -24.35
N THR A 653 -8.13 4.11 -25.59
CA THR A 653 -8.38 3.20 -26.72
C THR A 653 -7.09 2.50 -27.17
N LEU A 654 -7.16 1.18 -27.41
CA LEU A 654 -6.04 0.44 -27.98
C LEU A 654 -5.98 0.53 -29.50
N TYR A 655 -4.77 0.65 -30.02
CA TYR A 655 -4.41 0.53 -31.42
C TYR A 655 -3.38 -0.58 -31.56
N ARG A 656 -3.42 -1.31 -32.67
CA ARG A 656 -2.45 -2.38 -32.95
C ARG A 656 -1.82 -2.22 -34.32
N SER A 657 -0.56 -2.58 -34.45
CA SER A 657 0.16 -2.69 -35.72
C SER A 657 0.76 -4.10 -35.82
N GLU A 658 0.79 -4.65 -37.03
CA GLU A 658 1.43 -5.93 -37.33
C GLU A 658 2.61 -5.77 -38.33
N ASP A 659 2.91 -4.53 -38.72
CA ASP A 659 3.83 -4.16 -39.79
C ASP A 659 4.87 -3.13 -39.32
N ARG A 660 5.32 -3.26 -38.07
CA ARG A 660 6.39 -2.41 -37.48
C ARG A 660 5.98 -0.93 -37.37
N GLY A 661 4.69 -0.66 -37.21
CA GLY A 661 4.12 0.68 -37.00
C GLY A 661 3.80 1.45 -38.27
N ASP A 662 3.86 0.83 -39.46
CA ASP A 662 3.50 1.48 -40.73
C ASP A 662 1.97 1.68 -40.86
N SER A 663 1.18 0.72 -40.38
CA SER A 663 -0.27 0.83 -40.29
C SER A 663 -0.81 0.37 -38.94
N TRP A 664 -1.85 1.07 -38.48
CA TRP A 664 -2.48 0.87 -37.20
C TRP A 664 -3.98 0.63 -37.36
N VAL A 665 -4.48 -0.35 -36.62
CA VAL A 665 -5.90 -0.68 -36.54
C VAL A 665 -6.38 -0.35 -35.14
N ARG A 666 -7.39 0.53 -35.05
CA ARG A 666 -8.09 0.82 -33.80
C ARG A 666 -8.85 -0.43 -33.35
N ALA A 667 -8.68 -0.83 -32.10
CA ALA A 667 -9.47 -1.91 -31.50
C ALA A 667 -10.94 -1.48 -31.38
N PRO A 668 -11.92 -2.35 -31.68
CA PRO A 668 -13.33 -1.99 -31.68
C PRO A 668 -13.95 -2.01 -30.27
N GLY A 669 -13.33 -2.65 -29.28
CA GLY A 669 -13.90 -2.85 -27.96
C GLY A 669 -14.25 -1.55 -27.22
N ALA A 670 -15.35 -1.57 -26.48
CA ALA A 670 -15.91 -0.42 -25.77
C ALA A 670 -15.26 -0.13 -24.39
N LEU A 671 -14.21 -0.87 -24.00
CA LEU A 671 -13.55 -0.68 -22.70
C LEU A 671 -12.69 0.59 -22.72
N LYS A 672 -12.91 1.51 -21.76
CA LYS A 672 -12.02 2.65 -21.53
C LYS A 672 -10.85 2.22 -20.67
N ILE A 673 -9.66 2.12 -21.26
CA ILE A 673 -8.48 1.51 -20.63
C ILE A 673 -7.60 2.55 -19.94
N GLY A 674 -7.21 2.31 -18.69
CA GLY A 674 -6.18 3.11 -17.99
C GLY A 674 -4.78 2.52 -18.17
N TYR A 675 -4.64 1.20 -17.96
CA TYR A 675 -3.39 0.47 -18.08
C TYR A 675 -3.65 -0.86 -18.78
N TYR A 676 -2.67 -1.37 -19.52
CA TYR A 676 -2.77 -2.69 -20.14
C TYR A 676 -1.43 -3.41 -20.22
N GLY A 677 -1.48 -4.72 -20.37
CA GLY A 677 -0.33 -5.57 -20.59
C GLY A 677 -0.66 -6.78 -21.46
N LEU A 678 0.38 -7.40 -22.01
CA LEU A 678 0.27 -8.59 -22.86
C LEU A 678 0.67 -9.82 -22.06
N GLY A 679 0.00 -10.94 -22.31
CA GLY A 679 0.40 -12.27 -21.83
C GLY A 679 0.29 -13.31 -22.93
N LYS A 680 0.53 -14.57 -22.56
CA LYS A 680 0.47 -15.70 -23.48
C LYS A 680 -0.91 -15.77 -24.16
N ALA A 681 -0.92 -16.04 -25.45
CA ALA A 681 -2.14 -16.22 -26.23
C ALA A 681 -2.97 -17.40 -25.69
N ALA A 682 -4.30 -17.31 -25.81
CA ALA A 682 -5.17 -18.47 -25.64
C ALA A 682 -4.86 -19.51 -26.72
N VAL A 683 -5.09 -20.79 -26.43
CA VAL A 683 -4.95 -21.86 -27.44
C VAL A 683 -5.84 -21.53 -28.64
N GLY A 684 -5.26 -21.57 -29.84
CA GLY A 684 -5.96 -21.24 -31.09
C GLY A 684 -6.15 -19.75 -31.36
N SER A 685 -5.86 -18.85 -30.40
CA SER A 685 -5.86 -17.41 -30.68
C SER A 685 -4.56 -16.99 -31.35
N ARG A 686 -4.68 -16.19 -32.41
CA ARG A 686 -3.53 -15.51 -33.04
C ARG A 686 -3.07 -14.27 -32.26
N TRP A 687 -3.86 -13.82 -31.29
CA TRP A 687 -3.60 -12.61 -30.51
C TRP A 687 -3.03 -12.95 -29.13
N PRO A 688 -2.12 -12.12 -28.58
CA PRO A 688 -1.77 -12.24 -27.16
C PRO A 688 -3.03 -12.06 -26.30
N ALA A 689 -3.06 -12.71 -25.13
CA ALA A 689 -4.05 -12.32 -24.14
C ALA A 689 -3.74 -10.89 -23.68
N LEU A 690 -4.75 -10.03 -23.70
CA LEU A 690 -4.67 -8.66 -23.23
C LEU A 690 -5.28 -8.60 -21.84
N TYR A 691 -4.59 -7.95 -20.92
CA TYR A 691 -5.10 -7.64 -19.59
C TYR A 691 -5.15 -6.13 -19.43
N ALA A 692 -6.25 -5.61 -18.92
CA ALA A 692 -6.44 -4.18 -18.75
C ALA A 692 -7.05 -3.85 -17.40
N ILE A 693 -6.60 -2.73 -16.82
CA ILE A 693 -7.38 -1.99 -15.82
C ILE A 693 -8.17 -0.96 -16.60
N GLY A 694 -9.49 -1.04 -16.54
CA GLY A 694 -10.35 -0.20 -17.35
C GLY A 694 -11.76 -0.11 -16.80
N GLU A 695 -12.56 0.71 -17.46
CA GLU A 695 -13.94 0.98 -17.09
C GLU A 695 -14.88 0.70 -18.25
N ARG A 696 -15.96 -0.04 -17.96
CA ARG A 696 -17.08 -0.28 -18.88
C ARG A 696 -18.37 -0.22 -18.08
N ASP A 697 -19.36 0.51 -18.59
CA ASP A 697 -20.68 0.66 -17.96
C ASP A 697 -20.62 1.11 -16.48
N GLY A 698 -19.69 2.03 -16.17
CA GLY A 698 -19.45 2.54 -14.81
C GLY A 698 -18.69 1.59 -13.88
N ILE A 699 -18.29 0.40 -14.35
CA ILE A 699 -17.54 -0.58 -13.57
C ILE A 699 -16.05 -0.48 -13.91
N LYS A 700 -15.28 0.09 -12.99
CA LYS A 700 -13.81 0.03 -13.02
C LYS A 700 -13.36 -1.32 -12.47
N ALA A 701 -12.60 -2.08 -13.27
CA ALA A 701 -12.26 -3.46 -12.95
C ALA A 701 -11.00 -3.92 -13.69
N VAL A 702 -10.62 -5.17 -13.44
CA VAL A 702 -9.59 -5.89 -14.20
C VAL A 702 -10.28 -6.71 -15.28
N TRP A 703 -9.83 -6.55 -16.51
CA TRP A 703 -10.44 -7.14 -17.71
C TRP A 703 -9.43 -7.97 -18.48
N ARG A 704 -9.92 -9.00 -19.17
CA ARG A 704 -9.16 -9.81 -20.12
C ARG A 704 -9.83 -9.83 -21.49
N SER A 705 -9.04 -9.74 -22.54
CA SER A 705 -9.44 -9.99 -23.94
C SER A 705 -8.50 -11.02 -24.57
N ILE A 706 -9.04 -11.89 -25.43
CA ILE A 706 -8.28 -12.94 -26.14
C ILE A 706 -8.46 -12.90 -27.66
N ASP A 707 -9.18 -11.90 -28.16
CA ASP A 707 -9.66 -11.75 -29.54
C ASP A 707 -9.18 -10.42 -30.18
N GLY A 708 -8.08 -9.89 -29.63
CA GLY A 708 -7.46 -8.66 -30.10
C GLY A 708 -8.21 -7.39 -29.67
N ALA A 709 -8.69 -7.35 -28.42
CA ALA A 709 -9.46 -6.24 -27.84
C ALA A 709 -10.81 -6.00 -28.51
N THR A 710 -11.46 -7.06 -28.99
CA THR A 710 -12.83 -6.99 -29.50
C THR A 710 -13.79 -7.08 -28.32
N ASP A 711 -13.74 -8.19 -27.57
CA ASP A 711 -14.52 -8.38 -26.36
C ASP A 711 -13.65 -8.40 -25.11
N TRP A 712 -14.26 -8.01 -23.99
CA TRP A 712 -13.63 -7.94 -22.68
C TRP A 712 -14.47 -8.62 -21.61
N VAL A 713 -13.79 -9.42 -20.80
CA VAL A 713 -14.38 -10.16 -19.69
C VAL A 713 -13.76 -9.69 -18.38
N ARG A 714 -14.60 -9.36 -17.38
CA ARG A 714 -14.14 -8.98 -16.04
C ARG A 714 -13.56 -10.21 -15.35
N ILE A 715 -12.34 -10.12 -14.85
CA ILE A 715 -11.61 -11.23 -14.20
C ILE A 715 -11.36 -11.03 -12.71
N ASN A 716 -11.58 -9.83 -12.15
CA ASN A 716 -11.73 -9.64 -10.71
C ASN A 716 -13.21 -9.66 -10.31
N ASP A 717 -13.49 -9.60 -9.01
CA ASP A 717 -14.85 -9.55 -8.46
C ASP A 717 -14.94 -8.49 -7.36
N ASP A 718 -16.11 -8.38 -6.71
CA ASP A 718 -16.34 -7.34 -5.71
C ASP A 718 -15.61 -7.61 -4.38
N ALA A 719 -15.13 -8.84 -4.15
CA ALA A 719 -14.27 -9.19 -3.02
C ALA A 719 -12.78 -8.90 -3.30
N HIS A 720 -12.42 -8.58 -4.56
CA HIS A 720 -11.04 -8.36 -5.01
C HIS A 720 -10.92 -7.05 -5.81
N GLN A 721 -10.84 -5.93 -5.11
CA GLN A 721 -10.84 -4.56 -5.63
C GLN A 721 -9.61 -3.72 -5.23
N TRP A 722 -9.00 -3.99 -4.08
CA TRP A 722 -7.75 -3.39 -3.59
C TRP A 722 -7.74 -1.85 -3.63
N GLY A 723 -8.88 -1.22 -3.28
CA GLY A 723 -9.08 0.23 -3.30
C GLY A 723 -9.12 0.84 -4.71
N MET A 724 -9.16 0.02 -5.77
CA MET A 724 -8.94 0.45 -7.16
C MET A 724 -7.62 1.21 -7.35
N ARG A 725 -6.64 0.95 -6.47
CA ARG A 725 -5.33 1.62 -6.40
C ARG A 725 -4.29 0.84 -7.18
N PHE A 726 -4.41 0.86 -8.49
CA PHE A 726 -3.50 0.17 -9.40
C PHE A 726 -2.45 1.10 -9.99
N ARG A 727 -1.25 0.57 -10.22
CA ARG A 727 -0.12 1.31 -10.82
C ARG A 727 0.38 0.70 -12.13
N VAL A 728 0.39 -0.62 -12.23
CA VAL A 728 0.95 -1.36 -13.38
C VAL A 728 0.26 -2.71 -13.55
N ILE A 729 0.12 -3.16 -14.79
CA ILE A 729 -0.44 -4.49 -15.13
C ILE A 729 0.38 -5.15 -16.24
N GLY A 730 0.61 -6.46 -16.11
CA GLY A 730 1.33 -7.27 -17.09
C GLY A 730 0.86 -8.71 -17.09
N GLY A 731 0.73 -9.33 -18.27
CA GLY A 731 0.48 -10.76 -18.37
C GLY A 731 1.77 -11.58 -18.30
N ASP A 732 1.64 -12.88 -18.06
CA ASP A 732 2.78 -13.81 -18.19
C ASP A 732 2.89 -14.30 -19.64
N PRO A 733 4.02 -14.09 -20.36
CA PRO A 733 4.17 -14.60 -21.72
C PRO A 733 4.38 -16.12 -21.77
N LYS A 734 4.69 -16.76 -20.63
CA LYS A 734 4.96 -18.20 -20.50
C LYS A 734 3.70 -18.98 -20.07
N LEU A 735 2.78 -18.35 -19.34
CA LEU A 735 1.57 -18.97 -18.78
C LEU A 735 0.27 -18.25 -19.20
N TYR A 736 -0.63 -18.96 -19.87
CA TYR A 736 -1.93 -18.40 -20.28
C TYR A 736 -2.81 -18.14 -19.06
N GLY A 737 -3.60 -17.07 -19.11
CA GLY A 737 -4.54 -16.71 -18.06
C GLY A 737 -3.91 -15.91 -16.89
N ARG A 738 -2.60 -16.07 -16.65
CA ARG A 738 -1.89 -15.37 -15.58
C ARG A 738 -1.75 -13.88 -15.86
N VAL A 739 -2.10 -13.08 -14.85
CA VAL A 739 -1.89 -11.63 -14.81
C VAL A 739 -1.23 -11.23 -13.50
N TYR A 740 -0.32 -10.25 -13.58
CA TYR A 740 0.30 -9.58 -12.44
C TYR A 740 -0.16 -8.13 -12.40
N ILE A 741 -0.55 -7.65 -11.22
CA ILE A 741 -1.03 -6.30 -11.00
C ILE A 741 -0.25 -5.70 -9.83
N GLY A 742 0.46 -4.61 -10.11
CA GLY A 742 1.07 -3.78 -9.09
C GLY A 742 0.05 -2.82 -8.49
N THR A 743 -0.09 -2.85 -7.17
CA THR A 743 -0.98 -1.95 -6.43
C THR A 743 -0.19 -0.85 -5.72
N ASP A 744 -0.90 0.15 -5.22
CA ASP A 744 -0.37 1.20 -4.34
C ASP A 744 -0.82 0.92 -2.90
N GLY A 745 -0.14 -0.04 -2.24
CA GLY A 745 -0.34 -0.36 -0.82
C GLY A 745 -0.78 -1.79 -0.51
N ARG A 746 -1.03 -2.65 -1.52
CA ARG A 746 -1.35 -4.08 -1.34
C ARG A 746 -0.36 -5.01 -2.06
N GLY A 747 0.82 -4.48 -2.39
CA GLY A 747 1.88 -5.19 -3.11
C GLY A 747 1.48 -5.62 -4.53
N ILE A 748 2.05 -6.74 -4.98
CA ILE A 748 1.71 -7.35 -6.27
C ILE A 748 0.64 -8.41 -6.01
N VAL A 749 -0.48 -8.30 -6.71
CA VAL A 749 -1.47 -9.39 -6.78
C VAL A 749 -1.35 -10.09 -8.13
N TYR A 750 -1.48 -11.41 -8.12
CA TYR A 750 -1.55 -12.20 -9.34
C TYR A 750 -2.81 -13.03 -9.36
N GLY A 751 -3.34 -13.23 -10.58
CA GLY A 751 -4.58 -13.94 -10.83
C GLY A 751 -4.39 -15.03 -11.86
N ASP A 752 -4.92 -16.22 -11.58
CA ASP A 752 -4.99 -17.35 -12.51
C ASP A 752 -6.45 -17.79 -12.70
N PRO A 753 -6.87 -18.26 -13.90
CA PRO A 753 -8.16 -18.91 -14.08
C PRO A 753 -8.26 -20.18 -13.21
N ARG A 754 -9.44 -20.43 -12.62
CA ARG A 754 -9.71 -21.69 -11.88
C ARG A 754 -9.99 -22.88 -12.78
#